data_AF-A0A6J0WMT7-F1
#
_entry.id   AF-A0A6J0WMT7-F1
#
_cell.length_a   1.000
_cell.length_b   1.000
_cell.length_c   1.000
_cell.angle_alpha   90.00
_cell.angle_beta   90.00
_cell.angle_gamma   90.00
#
_symmetry.space_group_name_H-M   'P 1'
#
loop_
_entity.id
_entity.type
_entity.pdbx_description
1 polymer ?
#
loop_
_entity_poly.entity_id
_entity_poly.type
_entity_poly.pdbx_seq_one_letter_code
_entity_poly.pdbx_strand_id
1 'polypeptide(L)'
;MSSSTLTDAKDPAKVEGGERMIVIYSLILVLGTVSLAQSRRPNIRTRDTLSVLITRNWEQEKKKGRFPPPRCALSPLCLSIPKRRGPSRLHSPAFEKPHRRAASSPSTRSILGPHDLMPSADHTLQFQTSPRREATQVSGRCPRREVGKAWRGRLKTRPRGGPKITDTLSARNQTGSQIIRGVELLSPHSQRRAAGAQPRVWRRGAAEASGEPQAAASLLAPMDLGEEPLEKAARARPAKDPNTYKVLSLVLSVCVLTTILGCIFGLKPSCAKEIKSCKGRCFERTFGNCRCDVACVDLGNCCLDYQETCIEPERIWTCSKFRCGEKRLSRSLCSCSDDCKDKGDCCVNHGSVCRGEKSWAEEECDSIDEPQCPAGFETPPTLLFSLDGFRAEYLHTWGGLLPVISKLKTCGTYTKNLRPVYPTKTFPNHYSIVTGLYPESHGIIDNKMYDPQMNAHFALKSKEKFNPEWYKGEPIWLTAKHQGLKTGTFFWPGSDVKINGIFPDIYKIYNGSVPFEERILAVLKWLQLPKDERPHFYTLYLEEPDSSGHSYGPVSSEVIRALQRVDNMVGMLMDGLKELNLHRCLNLILISDHGMEQGSCKKYVYLNKYLGDIKDVKVVYGPAARLRPSDVPDKYYSFDYEDIAKNLSCQEPNQHFKPYLKQFLPKRLHFAKSDRIEPLTFYLDPQWQLALNPSERKYCGSGFHGSDNAFSNMQALFIGYGPGFKHSTEVDSFENVEVYNLMCDLLNLTPAPNNGTHGSLNHLLSNPVYTPKHPKEVRSLVQCPFPRAPRESLDCSCDPSILPIVDFQTQLNLTMAEEKAIKRGALPYGRPRVLQNSTVCLLYQHQFVSGYSHDILMPLWTSYTIDRNDSFFTEDFSNCLYQDLRIPLSPVHKCSFYKNNAKLSYGFLSPPQLHKGSSQVYSEALLTTNIVPMYQSFQVIWHYLHGTLLQKYAEERNGLNVVSGPVFDSDYDGRYDSLETLKQNSKIIRKQEVLIPTHFFIVLTSCKNTSQTPLQCENLDPLAFILPHRTDNSESCAHGQHESLWVEELLKLHRARITDVEHITGLSFYQERKEPISDILKLKTHLPTFNQED
;
A
#
# COMPACT_ATOMS: atom_id res chain seq x y z
N MET A 1 -55.05 11.60 9.28
CA MET A 1 -56.54 11.49 9.19
C MET A 1 -56.95 10.13 9.76
N SER A 2 -58.20 9.99 10.25
CA SER A 2 -58.86 8.71 10.62
C SER A 2 -58.03 7.72 11.45
N SER A 3 -58.12 7.74 12.80
CA SER A 3 -59.12 7.00 13.61
C SER A 3 -58.79 5.50 13.79
N SER A 4 -58.92 4.88 14.96
CA SER A 4 -59.41 5.37 16.27
C SER A 4 -59.01 4.44 17.43
N THR A 5 -58.89 5.03 18.61
CA THR A 5 -58.98 4.45 19.97
C THR A 5 -59.40 2.98 20.13
N LEU A 6 -58.66 2.25 20.99
CA LEU A 6 -59.24 1.54 22.13
C LEU A 6 -58.21 1.40 23.25
N THR A 7 -58.67 1.19 24.49
CA THR A 7 -57.90 1.37 25.73
C THR A 7 -57.73 0.08 26.51
N ASP A 8 -56.79 0.11 27.47
CA ASP A 8 -56.69 -0.77 28.65
C ASP A 8 -56.42 -2.27 28.43
N ALA A 9 -55.81 -3.02 29.36
CA ALA A 9 -54.85 -2.70 30.43
C ALA A 9 -54.28 -4.04 30.97
N LYS A 10 -53.35 -3.98 31.96
CA LYS A 10 -53.00 -5.07 32.90
C LYS A 10 -52.26 -6.30 32.32
N ASP A 11 -50.92 -6.24 32.38
CA ASP A 11 -50.10 -6.84 33.47
C ASP A 11 -50.81 -7.77 34.51
N PRO A 12 -50.11 -8.72 35.20
CA PRO A 12 -48.66 -8.97 35.22
C PRO A 12 -48.21 -10.45 35.35
N ALA A 13 -46.92 -10.63 35.72
CA ALA A 13 -46.30 -11.76 36.45
C ALA A 13 -45.83 -12.99 35.64
N LYS A 14 -44.53 -13.35 35.76
CA LYS A 14 -43.93 -14.44 36.60
C LYS A 14 -44.43 -15.85 36.20
N VAL A 15 -43.61 -16.90 36.09
CA VAL A 15 -42.50 -17.44 36.94
C VAL A 15 -41.53 -18.17 35.95
N GLU A 16 -40.23 -17.88 35.85
CA GLU A 16 -39.10 -18.29 36.73
C GLU A 16 -38.76 -19.81 36.65
N GLY A 17 -37.48 -20.13 36.42
CA GLY A 17 -36.97 -21.51 36.26
C GLY A 17 -37.19 -22.14 34.87
N GLY A 18 -36.34 -23.05 34.39
CA GLY A 18 -35.06 -23.48 34.95
C GLY A 18 -34.35 -24.55 34.11
N GLU A 19 -33.12 -24.23 33.69
CA GLU A 19 -31.92 -25.09 33.51
C GLU A 19 -31.97 -26.58 33.03
N ARG A 20 -30.86 -26.93 32.34
CA ARG A 20 -30.29 -28.28 32.08
C ARG A 20 -31.07 -29.13 31.07
N MET A 21 -30.50 -29.31 29.88
CA MET A 21 -29.45 -30.31 29.54
C MET A 21 -29.95 -31.75 29.61
N ILE A 22 -29.87 -32.44 28.47
CA ILE A 22 -29.10 -33.69 28.32
C ILE A 22 -28.65 -33.79 26.85
N VAL A 23 -27.48 -34.38 26.63
CA VAL A 23 -26.83 -34.56 25.31
C VAL A 23 -26.64 -36.07 25.09
N ILE A 24 -26.26 -36.45 23.86
CA ILE A 24 -25.81 -37.79 23.44
C ILE A 24 -26.94 -38.76 23.06
N TYR A 25 -27.01 -39.10 21.77
CA TYR A 25 -26.81 -40.47 21.31
C TYR A 25 -26.09 -40.49 19.96
N SER A 26 -25.49 -41.62 19.58
CA SER A 26 -24.36 -41.68 18.64
C SER A 26 -24.60 -42.58 17.41
N LEU A 27 -23.83 -42.31 16.35
CA LEU A 27 -23.31 -43.23 15.32
C LEU A 27 -24.20 -44.39 14.78
N ILE A 28 -24.40 -44.42 13.46
CA ILE A 28 -24.01 -45.49 12.49
C ILE A 28 -24.62 -45.11 11.10
N LEU A 29 -23.89 -44.90 9.98
CA LEU A 29 -22.99 -45.72 9.14
C LEU A 29 -23.70 -46.56 8.04
N VAL A 30 -23.04 -46.62 6.87
CA VAL A 30 -23.31 -47.44 5.64
C VAL A 30 -24.17 -46.76 4.55
N LEU A 31 -23.81 -47.05 3.29
CA LEU A 31 -24.23 -46.38 2.03
C LEU A 31 -25.30 -47.17 1.27
N GLY A 32 -26.08 -46.48 0.42
CA GLY A 32 -27.05 -47.09 -0.50
C GLY A 32 -27.14 -46.40 -1.87
N THR A 33 -26.48 -46.98 -2.87
CA THR A 33 -26.67 -46.74 -4.31
C THR A 33 -27.82 -47.58 -4.87
N VAL A 34 -28.55 -47.29 -5.95
CA VAL A 34 -28.59 -46.16 -6.91
C VAL A 34 -29.95 -46.18 -7.63
N SER A 35 -30.46 -45.05 -8.11
CA SER A 35 -31.26 -44.99 -9.36
C SER A 35 -31.24 -43.59 -9.97
N LEU A 36 -31.52 -43.48 -11.28
CA LEU A 36 -31.34 -42.24 -12.06
C LEU A 36 -32.65 -41.49 -12.32
N ALA A 37 -32.54 -40.17 -12.39
CA ALA A 37 -33.46 -39.31 -13.15
C ALA A 37 -32.67 -38.13 -13.77
N GLN A 38 -32.23 -38.27 -15.03
CA GLN A 38 -31.72 -37.13 -15.82
C GLN A 38 -32.86 -36.43 -16.55
N SER A 39 -32.77 -35.11 -16.70
CA SER A 39 -33.74 -34.29 -17.42
C SER A 39 -33.11 -33.61 -18.65
N ARG A 40 -33.78 -33.72 -19.80
CA ARG A 40 -33.67 -32.79 -20.94
C ARG A 40 -35.07 -32.50 -21.52
N ARG A 41 -35.14 -31.45 -22.34
CA ARG A 41 -36.36 -30.72 -22.77
C ARG A 41 -37.27 -31.50 -23.73
N PRO A 42 -38.51 -31.01 -23.92
CA PRO A 42 -38.90 -30.58 -25.28
C PRO A 42 -39.49 -29.14 -25.37
N ASN A 43 -39.88 -28.72 -26.58
CA ASN A 43 -40.26 -27.34 -26.98
C ASN A 43 -41.77 -27.12 -27.19
N ILE A 44 -42.18 -25.84 -27.29
CA ILE A 44 -43.40 -25.27 -27.93
C ILE A 44 -43.22 -23.73 -27.96
N ARG A 45 -43.58 -22.90 -28.96
CA ARG A 45 -44.07 -23.03 -30.36
C ARG A 45 -43.68 -21.75 -31.14
N THR A 46 -43.62 -21.79 -32.48
CA THR A 46 -43.42 -20.59 -33.36
C THR A 46 -44.09 -20.74 -34.74
N ARG A 47 -44.53 -19.61 -35.33
CA ARG A 47 -44.90 -19.26 -36.75
C ARG A 47 -46.09 -18.27 -36.77
N ASP A 48 -46.15 -17.18 -37.55
CA ASP A 48 -45.93 -16.92 -39.00
C ASP A 48 -47.04 -17.57 -39.89
N THR A 49 -47.75 -16.94 -40.84
CA THR A 49 -47.58 -15.74 -41.72
C THR A 49 -48.98 -15.10 -42.00
N LEU A 50 -49.33 -14.20 -42.95
CA LEU A 50 -48.72 -13.51 -44.13
C LEU A 50 -49.60 -12.26 -44.51
N SER A 51 -49.27 -11.55 -45.61
CA SER A 51 -50.13 -10.70 -46.48
C SER A 51 -50.48 -9.27 -46.00
N VAL A 52 -50.54 -8.23 -46.85
CA VAL A 52 -50.21 -8.10 -48.31
C VAL A 52 -49.73 -6.66 -48.66
N LEU A 53 -49.22 -6.46 -49.88
CA LEU A 53 -48.53 -5.24 -50.37
C LEU A 53 -49.43 -4.00 -50.57
N ILE A 54 -48.82 -2.80 -50.48
CA ILE A 54 -48.88 -1.73 -51.50
C ILE A 54 -47.44 -1.21 -51.75
N THR A 55 -47.16 -0.65 -52.95
CA THR A 55 -45.81 -0.26 -53.40
C THR A 55 -45.74 1.17 -53.94
N ARG A 56 -44.56 1.82 -53.86
CA ARG A 56 -43.84 2.45 -55.01
C ARG A 56 -42.50 3.11 -54.62
N ASN A 57 -41.68 3.39 -55.64
CA ASN A 57 -40.31 3.94 -55.56
C ASN A 57 -40.17 5.25 -56.37
N TRP A 58 -39.04 5.93 -56.13
CA TRP A 58 -38.13 6.59 -57.12
C TRP A 58 -38.32 8.05 -57.61
N GLU A 59 -37.20 8.79 -57.54
CA GLU A 59 -36.57 9.75 -58.50
C GLU A 59 -37.39 10.78 -59.30
N GLN A 60 -37.02 12.08 -59.21
CA GLN A 60 -36.21 12.78 -60.25
C GLN A 60 -35.78 14.23 -59.89
N GLU A 61 -34.98 14.87 -60.76
CA GLU A 61 -34.44 16.25 -60.65
C GLU A 61 -35.41 17.37 -61.11
N LYS A 62 -35.22 18.64 -60.65
CA LYS A 62 -34.67 19.79 -61.45
C LYS A 62 -35.02 21.21 -60.96
N LYS A 63 -33.96 21.99 -60.69
CA LYS A 63 -33.69 23.41 -61.10
C LYS A 63 -34.83 24.46 -61.21
N LYS A 64 -34.73 25.53 -60.40
CA LYS A 64 -34.46 26.97 -60.77
C LYS A 64 -34.72 27.87 -59.55
N GLY A 65 -33.74 28.55 -58.96
CA GLY A 65 -33.29 29.92 -59.32
C GLY A 65 -33.75 30.92 -58.22
N ARG A 66 -33.03 32.00 -57.85
CA ARG A 66 -31.94 32.73 -58.52
C ARG A 66 -30.78 33.13 -57.56
N PHE A 67 -29.61 33.32 -58.17
CA PHE A 67 -28.41 34.07 -57.71
C PHE A 67 -28.66 35.62 -57.81
N PRO A 68 -27.83 36.57 -57.27
CA PRO A 68 -26.39 36.78 -57.57
C PRO A 68 -25.48 37.27 -56.39
N PRO A 69 -24.13 37.42 -56.57
CA PRO A 69 -23.18 36.87 -55.58
C PRO A 69 -22.03 37.80 -55.04
N PRO A 70 -20.70 37.68 -55.34
CA PRO A 70 -19.69 37.50 -54.27
C PRO A 70 -18.37 38.30 -54.42
N ARG A 71 -17.41 38.06 -53.49
CA ARG A 71 -15.95 37.78 -53.71
C ARG A 71 -15.28 37.61 -52.33
N CYS A 72 -14.48 36.57 -52.04
CA CYS A 72 -13.13 36.23 -52.54
C CYS A 72 -12.04 37.27 -52.19
N ALA A 73 -10.79 36.95 -51.81
CA ALA A 73 -10.11 35.81 -51.18
C ALA A 73 -8.57 36.06 -51.24
N LEU A 74 -7.76 35.23 -50.56
CA LEU A 74 -6.29 35.04 -50.69
C LEU A 74 -5.32 35.97 -49.91
N SER A 75 -4.18 35.36 -49.56
CA SER A 75 -2.98 35.88 -48.84
C SER A 75 -1.89 36.34 -49.87
N PRO A 76 -0.57 36.60 -49.59
CA PRO A 76 0.33 36.05 -48.54
C PRO A 76 1.42 37.03 -47.97
N LEU A 77 2.62 36.50 -47.68
CA LEU A 77 3.74 36.97 -46.83
C LEU A 77 4.59 38.19 -47.31
N CYS A 78 5.09 38.93 -46.30
CA CYS A 78 6.47 39.43 -46.07
C CYS A 78 7.25 40.42 -46.98
N LEU A 79 8.03 41.27 -46.27
CA LEU A 79 9.37 41.87 -46.56
C LEU A 79 9.54 43.21 -47.33
N SER A 80 9.80 44.26 -46.51
CA SER A 80 10.92 45.24 -46.57
C SER A 80 10.97 46.46 -47.53
N ILE A 81 10.90 47.68 -46.91
CA ILE A 81 11.87 48.82 -46.99
C ILE A 81 11.96 49.62 -48.34
N PRO A 82 12.28 50.95 -48.42
CA PRO A 82 12.69 52.00 -47.43
C PRO A 82 11.67 53.19 -47.35
N LYS A 83 11.89 54.46 -46.91
CA LYS A 83 13.09 55.34 -46.79
C LYS A 83 12.82 56.64 -45.97
N ARG A 84 13.68 56.96 -44.97
CA ARG A 84 14.15 58.27 -44.38
C ARG A 84 13.20 59.51 -44.31
N ARG A 85 13.27 60.46 -43.35
CA ARG A 85 14.32 61.01 -42.44
C ARG A 85 13.73 61.25 -41.01
N GLY A 86 14.48 61.56 -39.94
CA GLY A 86 15.88 62.00 -39.81
C GLY A 86 16.60 61.64 -38.47
N PRO A 87 17.76 62.26 -38.15
CA PRO A 87 18.75 61.80 -37.13
C PRO A 87 18.88 62.77 -35.91
N SER A 88 19.78 62.66 -34.89
CA SER A 88 20.98 61.83 -34.57
C SER A 88 21.17 61.81 -33.01
N ARG A 89 21.62 60.75 -32.29
CA ARG A 89 23.00 60.16 -32.10
C ARG A 89 24.04 61.09 -31.41
N LEU A 90 25.03 60.69 -30.58
CA LEU A 90 25.51 59.47 -29.83
C LEU A 90 26.56 59.96 -28.77
N HIS A 91 27.28 59.25 -27.86
CA HIS A 91 27.64 57.85 -27.49
C HIS A 91 27.62 57.73 -25.91
N SER A 92 28.08 56.74 -25.09
CA SER A 92 29.11 55.64 -25.05
C SER A 92 30.59 56.07 -24.84
N PRO A 93 31.54 55.24 -24.32
CA PRO A 93 31.48 53.86 -23.77
C PRO A 93 32.32 53.63 -22.45
N ALA A 94 32.70 52.36 -22.14
CA ALA A 94 33.93 51.87 -21.43
C ALA A 94 33.75 50.94 -20.18
N PHE A 95 34.87 50.39 -19.65
CA PHE A 95 34.98 49.08 -18.96
C PHE A 95 35.90 49.09 -17.70
N GLU A 96 35.92 47.97 -16.94
CA GLU A 96 36.91 47.52 -15.93
C GLU A 96 36.97 48.10 -14.48
N LYS A 97 37.67 47.33 -13.61
CA LYS A 97 38.05 47.50 -12.17
C LYS A 97 39.57 47.13 -12.04
N PRO A 98 40.30 47.08 -10.87
CA PRO A 98 39.95 47.35 -9.46
C PRO A 98 41.02 48.12 -8.60
N HIS A 99 40.78 48.20 -7.26
CA HIS A 99 41.72 48.26 -6.09
C HIS A 99 41.90 49.56 -5.24
N ARG A 100 41.57 49.43 -3.92
CA ARG A 100 42.30 49.79 -2.65
C ARG A 100 42.94 51.21 -2.50
N ARG A 101 43.00 51.87 -1.31
CA ARG A 101 42.89 51.48 0.12
C ARG A 101 42.73 52.73 1.06
N ALA A 102 42.19 52.52 2.29
CA ALA A 102 42.29 53.22 3.61
C ALA A 102 43.03 54.60 3.80
N ALA A 103 42.85 55.41 4.87
CA ALA A 103 42.27 55.24 6.24
C ALA A 103 41.70 56.58 6.79
N SER A 104 40.99 56.64 7.94
CA SER A 104 41.57 56.68 9.33
C SER A 104 40.47 56.62 10.43
N SER A 105 40.85 56.56 11.71
CA SER A 105 39.99 56.40 12.91
C SER A 105 40.40 57.34 14.07
N PRO A 106 39.70 57.36 15.23
CA PRO A 106 39.92 56.42 16.37
C PRO A 106 38.55 56.02 17.04
N SER A 107 38.30 55.53 18.27
CA SER A 107 39.01 54.93 19.45
C SER A 107 37.95 54.38 20.44
N THR A 108 38.16 53.51 21.45
CA THR A 108 39.01 52.30 21.68
C THR A 108 38.69 51.72 23.09
N ARG A 109 38.18 50.47 23.23
CA ARG A 109 38.30 49.48 24.37
C ARG A 109 37.32 48.30 24.09
N SER A 110 37.66 47.01 23.95
CA SER A 110 38.44 46.00 24.74
C SER A 110 37.57 45.23 25.76
N ILE A 111 37.63 43.90 25.97
CA ILE A 111 38.41 42.80 25.35
C ILE A 111 37.76 41.40 25.66
N LEU A 112 38.11 40.37 24.87
CA LEU A 112 37.94 38.89 24.96
C LEU A 112 37.42 38.19 26.27
N GLY A 113 36.71 37.05 26.11
CA GLY A 113 36.67 35.94 27.11
C GLY A 113 35.43 35.01 27.04
N PRO A 114 35.55 33.65 27.08
CA PRO A 114 34.42 32.70 27.06
C PRO A 114 34.24 31.82 28.33
N HIS A 115 33.19 30.95 28.31
CA HIS A 115 32.82 29.80 29.18
C HIS A 115 31.75 29.96 30.31
N ASP A 116 30.75 29.06 30.23
CA ASP A 116 30.18 28.17 31.28
C ASP A 116 29.11 28.56 32.34
N LEU A 117 28.22 27.56 32.57
CA LEU A 117 27.50 27.13 33.80
C LEU A 117 26.29 27.89 34.45
N MET A 118 25.07 27.41 34.10
CA MET A 118 24.10 26.69 34.99
C MET A 118 23.43 27.43 36.21
N PRO A 119 22.70 26.82 37.21
CA PRO A 119 21.36 27.30 37.62
C PRO A 119 21.09 27.49 39.14
N SER A 120 19.81 27.69 39.53
CA SER A 120 19.26 27.68 40.92
C SER A 120 17.81 27.13 40.91
N ALA A 121 17.43 26.08 41.66
CA ALA A 121 17.08 25.99 43.11
C ALA A 121 15.65 26.52 43.43
N ASP A 122 14.82 25.94 44.32
CA ASP A 122 14.95 24.86 45.35
C ASP A 122 13.67 23.94 45.30
N HIS A 123 13.54 22.75 45.92
CA HIS A 123 13.52 22.54 47.39
C HIS A 123 13.90 21.11 47.84
N THR A 124 14.99 21.05 48.61
CA THR A 124 15.27 20.22 49.82
C THR A 124 14.45 18.96 50.21
N LEU A 125 15.17 17.90 50.60
CA LEU A 125 14.81 16.94 51.67
C LEU A 125 16.09 16.59 52.48
N GLN A 126 15.97 16.39 53.79
CA GLN A 126 17.06 16.00 54.73
C GLN A 126 16.96 14.48 55.02
N PHE A 127 17.92 13.70 55.55
CA PHE A 127 19.13 13.87 56.39
C PHE A 127 20.12 12.67 56.08
N GLN A 128 21.28 12.35 56.72
CA GLN A 128 22.02 12.84 57.90
C GLN A 128 23.53 12.46 57.83
N THR A 129 24.34 12.97 58.78
CA THR A 129 25.63 12.42 59.29
C THR A 129 26.92 12.43 58.43
N SER A 130 28.04 12.50 59.15
CA SER A 130 29.47 12.67 58.75
C SER A 130 30.33 12.32 60.00
N PRO A 131 31.65 12.60 60.16
CA PRO A 131 32.72 12.99 59.21
C PRO A 131 34.06 12.22 59.41
N ARG A 132 35.11 12.55 58.61
CA ARG A 132 36.60 12.54 58.86
C ARG A 132 37.37 12.32 57.53
N ARG A 133 38.61 12.77 57.27
CA ARG A 133 39.48 13.87 57.76
C ARG A 133 40.77 13.90 56.88
N GLU A 134 41.29 15.09 56.53
CA GLU A 134 42.74 15.47 56.35
C GLU A 134 43.68 14.70 55.36
N ALA A 135 44.77 15.24 54.77
CA ALA A 135 45.22 16.61 54.43
C ALA A 135 46.58 16.60 53.61
N THR A 136 47.06 17.77 53.09
CA THR A 136 48.47 18.11 52.66
C THR A 136 49.09 17.36 51.44
N GLN A 137 50.25 17.68 50.79
CA GLN A 137 51.11 18.87 50.46
C GLN A 137 52.19 18.41 49.40
N VAL A 138 53.05 19.20 48.71
CA VAL A 138 53.00 20.55 48.06
C VAL A 138 54.29 20.84 47.20
N SER A 139 54.18 21.68 46.15
CA SER A 139 55.25 22.47 45.46
C SER A 139 56.29 21.81 44.49
N GLY A 140 56.89 22.64 43.60
CA GLY A 140 58.08 22.33 42.77
C GLY A 140 58.18 23.12 41.43
N ARG A 141 59.35 23.73 41.06
CA ARG A 141 59.51 24.52 39.81
C ARG A 141 60.97 24.70 39.31
N CYS A 142 61.15 24.84 37.97
CA CYS A 142 62.21 25.60 37.25
C CYS A 142 63.68 25.04 37.21
N PRO A 143 64.65 25.64 36.46
CA PRO A 143 64.64 26.09 35.03
C PRO A 143 66.00 25.97 34.24
N ARG A 144 66.03 26.24 32.90
CA ARG A 144 67.07 26.97 32.05
C ARG A 144 66.84 26.69 30.52
N ARG A 145 66.88 27.67 29.57
CA ARG A 145 67.96 28.45 28.87
C ARG A 145 68.84 27.63 27.88
N GLU A 146 69.30 28.08 26.68
CA GLU A 146 68.99 29.23 25.77
C GLU A 146 69.73 29.05 24.37
N VAL A 147 69.75 30.07 23.46
CA VAL A 147 70.55 30.22 22.18
C VAL A 147 70.01 29.53 20.89
N GLY A 148 70.04 30.07 19.64
CA GLY A 148 70.16 31.49 19.18
C GLY A 148 70.59 31.78 17.70
N LYS A 149 69.73 32.47 16.89
CA LYS A 149 70.00 33.28 15.62
C LYS A 149 70.40 32.49 14.33
N ALA A 150 70.36 32.97 13.05
CA ALA A 150 69.98 34.19 12.27
C ALA A 150 69.85 33.82 10.74
N TRP A 151 69.43 34.54 9.68
CA TRP A 151 68.57 35.72 9.31
C TRP A 151 68.66 35.93 7.74
N ARG A 152 67.73 36.67 7.08
CA ARG A 152 67.65 37.09 5.62
C ARG A 152 67.24 36.00 4.57
N GLY A 153 66.59 36.29 3.42
CA GLY A 153 65.94 37.54 2.94
C GLY A 153 65.33 37.53 1.49
N ARG A 154 64.11 38.12 1.34
CA ARG A 154 63.39 38.75 0.17
C ARG A 154 63.57 38.35 -1.34
N LEU A 155 62.40 38.18 -2.00
CA LEU A 155 61.90 38.76 -3.31
C LEU A 155 62.00 38.03 -4.70
N LYS A 156 60.80 37.91 -5.33
CA LYS A 156 60.40 38.17 -6.76
C LYS A 156 60.47 37.10 -7.91
N THR A 157 59.46 37.24 -8.79
CA THR A 157 59.37 36.97 -10.27
C THR A 157 59.28 35.55 -10.89
N ARG A 158 58.24 35.36 -11.73
CA ARG A 158 58.16 34.55 -12.98
C ARG A 158 58.74 35.38 -14.17
N PRO A 159 58.89 34.92 -15.46
CA PRO A 159 58.34 33.71 -16.13
C PRO A 159 59.22 33.02 -17.23
N ARG A 160 58.62 32.03 -17.94
CA ARG A 160 58.94 31.47 -19.30
C ARG A 160 60.20 30.59 -19.50
N GLY A 161 60.06 29.55 -20.32
CA GLY A 161 61.15 28.76 -20.93
C GLY A 161 60.72 27.38 -21.46
N GLY A 162 60.98 27.08 -22.75
CA GLY A 162 60.99 25.72 -23.34
C GLY A 162 62.42 25.21 -23.54
N PRO A 163 62.70 24.07 -24.23
CA PRO A 163 62.28 23.87 -25.64
C PRO A 163 61.92 22.40 -26.03
N LYS A 164 61.90 22.10 -27.35
CA LYS A 164 61.71 20.77 -28.00
C LYS A 164 62.91 20.40 -28.89
N ILE A 165 63.01 19.11 -29.24
CA ILE A 165 63.51 18.43 -30.48
C ILE A 165 63.02 16.96 -30.34
N THR A 166 62.37 16.20 -31.24
CA THR A 166 62.15 16.14 -32.72
C THR A 166 63.24 15.39 -33.52
N ASP A 167 63.01 14.74 -34.67
CA ASP A 167 61.81 14.55 -35.52
C ASP A 167 61.36 13.04 -35.52
N THR A 168 60.99 12.24 -36.55
CA THR A 168 60.83 12.36 -38.03
C THR A 168 59.93 11.23 -38.59
N LEU A 169 59.38 11.41 -39.82
CA LEU A 169 58.73 10.42 -40.73
C LEU A 169 57.38 9.78 -40.26
N SER A 170 56.17 10.00 -40.83
CA SER A 170 55.62 10.20 -42.21
C SER A 170 54.99 8.90 -42.79
N ALA A 171 53.83 8.87 -43.47
CA ALA A 171 53.16 9.91 -44.28
C ALA A 171 51.61 9.77 -44.42
N ARG A 172 50.93 10.90 -44.78
CA ARG A 172 49.81 11.07 -45.78
C ARG A 172 48.54 10.16 -45.75
N ASN A 173 47.31 10.62 -46.05
CA ASN A 173 46.77 11.98 -46.35
C ASN A 173 45.22 12.06 -46.21
N GLN A 174 44.69 13.30 -46.16
CA GLN A 174 43.45 13.90 -46.76
C GLN A 174 42.38 12.99 -47.45
N THR A 175 41.06 13.30 -47.52
CA THR A 175 40.25 14.54 -47.29
C THR A 175 38.75 14.19 -47.13
N GLY A 176 37.89 15.15 -46.74
CA GLY A 176 36.42 15.03 -46.84
C GLY A 176 35.78 16.08 -47.77
N SER A 177 34.54 15.86 -48.21
CA SER A 177 33.69 16.85 -48.92
C SER A 177 32.19 16.48 -48.85
N GLN A 178 31.29 17.38 -49.25
CA GLN A 178 29.84 17.28 -49.02
C GLN A 178 28.99 18.05 -50.08
N ILE A 179 27.79 17.53 -50.42
CA ILE A 179 26.61 18.17 -51.09
C ILE A 179 26.71 18.63 -52.57
N ILE A 180 25.75 18.22 -53.45
CA ILE A 180 24.79 19.05 -54.28
C ILE A 180 24.26 18.36 -55.59
N ARG A 181 22.91 18.14 -55.62
CA ARG A 181 21.86 18.19 -56.69
C ARG A 181 22.01 17.61 -58.14
N GLY A 182 20.90 17.00 -58.61
CA GLY A 182 20.47 16.81 -60.03
C GLY A 182 19.96 15.37 -60.32
N VAL A 183 18.68 15.02 -60.60
CA VAL A 183 17.61 15.51 -61.53
C VAL A 183 17.96 15.13 -63.00
N GLU A 184 17.19 14.34 -63.78
CA GLU A 184 15.76 13.93 -63.73
C GLU A 184 15.44 12.62 -64.54
N LEU A 185 14.16 12.16 -64.49
CA LEU A 185 13.44 11.28 -65.45
C LEU A 185 13.86 9.78 -65.57
N LEU A 186 12.97 8.78 -65.78
CA LEU A 186 11.55 8.74 -66.20
C LEU A 186 10.71 7.72 -65.38
N SER A 187 9.39 7.91 -65.35
CA SER A 187 8.33 6.96 -64.93
C SER A 187 7.08 7.22 -65.80
N PRO A 188 6.11 6.28 -65.98
CA PRO A 188 4.75 6.58 -65.46
C PRO A 188 3.78 5.39 -65.21
N HIS A 189 2.61 5.73 -64.62
CA HIS A 189 1.27 5.09 -64.64
C HIS A 189 1.03 3.69 -64.00
N SER A 190 -0.05 3.35 -63.28
CA SER A 190 -1.34 3.95 -62.81
C SER A 190 -2.66 3.55 -63.53
N GLN A 191 -3.75 3.43 -62.75
CA GLN A 191 -5.18 3.22 -63.10
C GLN A 191 -5.65 1.75 -63.34
N ARG A 192 -6.95 1.42 -63.44
CA ARG A 192 -8.12 1.53 -62.50
C ARG A 192 -9.39 0.95 -63.20
N ARG A 193 -10.29 0.28 -62.44
CA ARG A 193 -11.74 0.03 -62.72
C ARG A 193 -12.19 -0.95 -63.86
N ALA A 194 -12.73 -2.10 -63.41
CA ALA A 194 -14.17 -2.51 -63.47
C ALA A 194 -14.89 -2.99 -64.77
N ALA A 195 -15.96 -3.78 -64.53
CA ALA A 195 -16.96 -4.40 -65.43
C ALA A 195 -16.48 -5.65 -66.24
N GLY A 196 -17.32 -6.69 -66.43
CA GLY A 196 -18.67 -6.93 -65.90
C GLY A 196 -19.35 -8.24 -66.42
N ALA A 197 -20.68 -8.32 -66.25
CA ALA A 197 -21.63 -9.34 -66.73
C ALA A 197 -21.75 -10.70 -65.98
N GLN A 198 -23.01 -11.20 -65.93
CA GLN A 198 -23.42 -12.56 -65.53
C GLN A 198 -23.66 -13.43 -66.79
N PRO A 199 -24.02 -14.72 -66.64
CA PRO A 199 -25.45 -15.05 -66.79
C PRO A 199 -26.10 -15.72 -65.56
N ARG A 200 -27.44 -15.82 -65.60
CA ARG A 200 -28.30 -16.45 -64.58
C ARG A 200 -28.52 -17.93 -64.89
N VAL A 201 -28.99 -18.72 -63.90
CA VAL A 201 -30.24 -19.54 -63.98
C VAL A 201 -30.55 -20.25 -62.64
N TRP A 202 -31.72 -19.95 -62.04
CA TRP A 202 -32.57 -20.79 -61.15
C TRP A 202 -31.99 -21.39 -59.83
N ARG A 203 -32.76 -21.79 -58.80
CA ARG A 203 -34.05 -21.30 -58.21
C ARG A 203 -34.08 -21.66 -56.69
N ARG A 204 -35.19 -21.37 -55.97
CA ARG A 204 -35.34 -21.45 -54.50
C ARG A 204 -35.91 -22.79 -53.97
N GLY A 205 -35.66 -23.07 -52.68
CA GLY A 205 -36.47 -23.92 -51.77
C GLY A 205 -35.77 -25.22 -51.33
N ALA A 206 -35.95 -25.76 -50.12
CA ALA A 206 -36.61 -25.29 -48.88
C ALA A 206 -35.92 -25.99 -47.66
N ALA A 207 -35.66 -25.34 -46.53
CA ALA A 207 -36.46 -25.28 -45.29
C ALA A 207 -36.47 -26.57 -44.41
N GLU A 208 -36.38 -26.37 -43.07
CA GLU A 208 -36.59 -27.34 -41.96
C GLU A 208 -35.52 -28.45 -41.75
N ALA A 209 -35.31 -29.02 -40.55
CA ALA A 209 -35.47 -28.53 -39.16
C ALA A 209 -34.82 -29.51 -38.14
N SER A 210 -34.31 -29.01 -37.00
CA SER A 210 -33.89 -29.78 -35.78
C SER A 210 -32.81 -30.88 -35.95
N GLY A 211 -32.09 -31.35 -34.92
CA GLY A 211 -31.98 -30.91 -33.52
C GLY A 211 -31.05 -31.84 -32.70
N GLU A 212 -30.44 -31.33 -31.61
CA GLU A 212 -29.78 -32.13 -30.54
C GLU A 212 -30.82 -33.02 -29.79
N PRO A 213 -30.46 -34.08 -29.01
CA PRO A 213 -29.33 -34.09 -28.05
C PRO A 213 -28.62 -35.44 -27.70
N GLN A 214 -27.64 -35.35 -26.77
CA GLN A 214 -27.08 -36.40 -25.86
C GLN A 214 -26.27 -37.56 -26.50
N ALA A 215 -25.21 -38.16 -25.91
CA ALA A 215 -24.42 -38.07 -24.66
C ALA A 215 -24.50 -39.29 -23.71
N ALA A 216 -23.30 -39.80 -23.33
CA ALA A 216 -23.03 -40.88 -22.36
C ALA A 216 -23.53 -42.29 -22.80
N ALA A 217 -23.10 -43.43 -22.22
CA ALA A 217 -22.18 -43.71 -21.12
C ALA A 217 -21.57 -45.14 -21.26
N SER A 218 -20.63 -45.51 -20.36
CA SER A 218 -20.42 -46.88 -19.83
C SER A 218 -19.88 -48.00 -20.77
N LEU A 219 -19.43 -49.18 -20.30
CA LEU A 219 -18.69 -49.58 -19.08
C LEU A 219 -17.96 -50.94 -19.33
N LEU A 220 -16.84 -51.14 -18.63
CA LEU A 220 -16.09 -52.39 -18.30
C LEU A 220 -16.49 -53.79 -18.84
N ALA A 221 -15.47 -54.48 -19.41
CA ALA A 221 -15.07 -55.90 -19.18
C ALA A 221 -16.02 -57.07 -19.63
N PRO A 222 -15.58 -58.37 -19.59
CA PRO A 222 -14.26 -59.00 -19.70
C PRO A 222 -14.19 -60.06 -20.86
N MET A 223 -13.28 -61.06 -20.75
CA MET A 223 -13.17 -62.41 -21.41
C MET A 223 -14.35 -62.90 -22.29
N ASP A 224 -14.16 -63.66 -23.38
CA ASP A 224 -13.39 -64.93 -23.45
C ASP A 224 -13.03 -65.41 -24.90
N LEU A 225 -12.63 -66.69 -25.05
CA LEU A 225 -12.15 -67.49 -26.21
C LEU A 225 -12.93 -67.47 -27.56
N GLY A 226 -12.22 -67.81 -28.65
CA GLY A 226 -12.71 -68.18 -30.01
C GLY A 226 -11.77 -67.69 -31.13
N GLU A 227 -10.83 -68.49 -31.63
CA GLU A 227 -10.89 -69.45 -32.76
C GLU A 227 -10.85 -68.84 -34.20
N GLU A 228 -10.28 -69.59 -35.15
CA GLU A 228 -9.89 -69.13 -36.51
C GLU A 228 -11.08 -68.97 -37.51
N PRO A 229 -10.80 -68.49 -38.74
CA PRO A 229 -10.63 -69.48 -39.82
C PRO A 229 -9.48 -69.23 -40.84
N LEU A 230 -8.75 -70.30 -41.16
CA LEU A 230 -8.55 -70.88 -42.52
C LEU A 230 -8.41 -69.91 -43.72
N GLU A 231 -7.40 -70.05 -44.60
CA GLU A 231 -7.23 -71.19 -45.52
C GLU A 231 -5.75 -71.57 -45.75
N LYS A 232 -5.36 -72.87 -45.75
CA LYS A 232 -5.28 -73.85 -46.88
C LYS A 232 -4.37 -73.42 -48.05
N ALA A 233 -3.63 -74.33 -48.72
CA ALA A 233 -3.72 -75.80 -48.72
C ALA A 233 -2.35 -76.51 -48.89
N ALA A 234 -2.26 -77.75 -48.35
CA ALA A 234 -1.83 -79.02 -48.99
C ALA A 234 -0.49 -79.09 -49.78
N ARG A 235 0.29 -80.20 -49.81
CA ARG A 235 0.19 -81.61 -49.33
C ARG A 235 1.61 -82.24 -49.44
N ALA A 236 2.00 -83.42 -48.94
CA ALA A 236 1.31 -84.49 -48.19
C ALA A 236 2.27 -85.21 -47.18
N ARG A 237 2.63 -86.48 -47.43
CA ARG A 237 3.34 -87.51 -46.62
C ARG A 237 3.92 -88.59 -47.60
N PRO A 238 4.80 -89.57 -47.26
CA PRO A 238 4.87 -90.32 -45.99
C PRO A 238 6.28 -90.71 -45.46
N ALA A 239 6.30 -91.55 -44.42
CA ALA A 239 7.46 -91.91 -43.60
C ALA A 239 8.22 -93.18 -44.05
N LYS A 240 9.49 -93.31 -43.62
CA LYS A 240 9.97 -94.37 -42.70
C LYS A 240 11.42 -94.15 -42.24
N ASP A 241 11.71 -94.55 -41.01
CA ASP A 241 13.06 -94.76 -40.42
C ASP A 241 13.63 -96.09 -40.97
N PRO A 242 14.95 -96.28 -41.23
CA PRO A 242 15.98 -96.38 -40.18
C PRO A 242 17.40 -95.84 -40.49
N ASN A 243 18.14 -95.38 -39.46
CA ASN A 243 19.45 -96.00 -39.09
C ASN A 243 20.13 -95.35 -37.86
N THR A 244 20.12 -96.07 -36.74
CA THR A 244 20.53 -95.61 -35.40
C THR A 244 22.05 -95.55 -35.15
N TYR A 245 22.89 -95.48 -36.20
CA TYR A 245 24.35 -95.51 -36.07
C TYR A 245 25.08 -94.21 -36.44
N LYS A 246 24.40 -93.21 -37.03
CA LYS A 246 24.99 -91.86 -37.18
C LYS A 246 24.83 -90.99 -35.93
N VAL A 247 23.85 -91.29 -35.07
CA VAL A 247 23.54 -90.48 -33.87
C VAL A 247 24.69 -90.48 -32.87
N LEU A 248 25.32 -91.62 -32.57
CA LEU A 248 26.43 -91.71 -31.60
C LEU A 248 27.67 -90.91 -32.01
N SER A 249 28.03 -90.92 -33.30
CA SER A 249 29.14 -90.10 -33.82
C SER A 249 28.81 -88.60 -33.81
N LEU A 250 27.54 -88.25 -34.12
CA LEU A 250 27.08 -86.88 -34.03
C LEU A 250 27.04 -86.38 -32.57
N VAL A 251 26.57 -87.20 -31.62
CA VAL A 251 26.53 -86.86 -30.19
C VAL A 251 27.94 -86.69 -29.63
N LEU A 252 28.90 -87.57 -29.94
CA LEU A 252 30.29 -87.38 -29.52
C LEU A 252 30.92 -86.11 -30.14
N SER A 253 30.69 -85.86 -31.43
CA SER A 253 31.18 -84.65 -32.10
C SER A 253 30.53 -83.38 -31.54
N VAL A 254 29.24 -83.42 -31.18
CA VAL A 254 28.52 -82.33 -30.52
C VAL A 254 29.00 -82.14 -29.08
N CYS A 255 29.25 -83.19 -28.31
CA CYS A 255 29.82 -83.09 -26.96
C CYS A 255 31.26 -82.53 -26.96
N VAL A 256 32.06 -82.86 -27.97
CA VAL A 256 33.39 -82.25 -28.16
C VAL A 256 33.26 -80.81 -28.64
N LEU A 257 32.32 -80.47 -29.54
CA LEU A 257 32.06 -79.07 -29.90
C LEU A 257 31.51 -78.26 -28.72
N THR A 258 30.61 -78.79 -27.89
CA THR A 258 30.04 -78.06 -26.75
C THR A 258 30.98 -77.96 -25.57
N THR A 259 31.97 -78.86 -25.42
CA THR A 259 33.07 -78.68 -24.46
C THR A 259 34.14 -77.72 -24.99
N ILE A 260 34.47 -77.74 -26.28
CA ILE A 260 35.41 -76.76 -26.88
C ILE A 260 34.79 -75.35 -26.92
N LEU A 261 33.55 -75.20 -27.41
CA LEU A 261 32.78 -73.96 -27.31
C LEU A 261 32.52 -73.60 -25.84
N GLY A 262 32.30 -74.60 -24.97
CA GLY A 262 32.14 -74.41 -23.52
C GLY A 262 33.38 -73.85 -22.85
N CYS A 263 34.59 -74.21 -23.29
CA CYS A 263 35.84 -73.62 -22.81
C CYS A 263 36.12 -72.25 -23.46
N ILE A 264 35.85 -72.09 -24.76
CA ILE A 264 36.07 -70.82 -25.48
C ILE A 264 35.11 -69.71 -25.00
N PHE A 265 33.84 -70.04 -24.75
CA PHE A 265 32.86 -69.11 -24.16
C PHE A 265 32.86 -69.10 -22.62
N GLY A 266 33.31 -70.18 -21.98
CA GLY A 266 33.49 -70.27 -20.52
C GLY A 266 34.67 -69.46 -19.99
N LEU A 267 35.62 -69.09 -20.88
CA LEU A 267 36.64 -68.07 -20.61
C LEU A 267 36.20 -66.66 -21.04
N LYS A 268 34.89 -66.38 -21.10
CA LYS A 268 34.42 -65.02 -20.81
C LYS A 268 34.76 -64.71 -19.34
N PRO A 269 35.46 -63.59 -19.03
CA PRO A 269 35.64 -63.18 -17.65
C PRO A 269 34.27 -62.87 -17.04
N SER A 270 33.86 -63.63 -16.02
CA SER A 270 32.60 -63.44 -15.29
C SER A 270 32.68 -62.24 -14.34
N CYS A 271 32.95 -61.06 -14.92
CA CYS A 271 33.23 -59.80 -14.24
C CYS A 271 32.54 -58.59 -14.89
N ALA A 272 31.61 -58.83 -15.82
CA ALA A 272 30.66 -57.82 -16.24
C ALA A 272 29.54 -57.71 -15.18
N LYS A 273 29.76 -56.93 -14.12
CA LYS A 273 28.67 -56.50 -13.23
C LYS A 273 27.59 -55.82 -14.08
N GLU A 274 26.31 -56.10 -13.80
CA GLU A 274 25.20 -55.30 -14.33
C GLU A 274 25.21 -53.91 -13.68
N ILE A 275 26.03 -52.99 -14.20
CA ILE A 275 26.12 -51.63 -13.67
C ILE A 275 24.92 -50.82 -14.19
N LYS A 276 23.83 -50.81 -13.40
CA LYS A 276 22.52 -50.21 -13.75
C LYS A 276 22.35 -48.75 -13.33
N SER A 277 23.24 -48.22 -12.49
CA SER A 277 23.17 -46.88 -11.88
C SER A 277 24.49 -46.11 -12.05
N CYS A 278 24.43 -44.78 -12.20
CA CYS A 278 25.59 -43.90 -12.26
C CYS A 278 26.16 -43.48 -10.89
N LYS A 279 25.49 -43.84 -9.80
CA LYS A 279 25.93 -43.52 -8.44
C LYS A 279 27.35 -44.03 -8.18
N GLY A 280 28.23 -43.12 -7.74
CA GLY A 280 29.65 -43.41 -7.49
C GLY A 280 30.58 -43.34 -8.72
N ARG A 281 30.06 -43.18 -9.94
CA ARG A 281 30.84 -43.25 -11.21
C ARG A 281 30.48 -42.17 -12.25
N CYS A 282 29.96 -41.03 -11.83
CA CYS A 282 29.66 -39.92 -12.75
C CYS A 282 30.91 -39.47 -13.51
N PHE A 283 30.75 -39.28 -14.82
CA PHE A 283 31.79 -38.94 -15.80
C PHE A 283 32.91 -39.98 -15.99
N GLU A 284 32.81 -41.16 -15.36
CA GLU A 284 33.77 -42.25 -15.53
C GLU A 284 33.41 -43.14 -16.71
N ARG A 285 34.40 -43.47 -17.55
CA ARG A 285 34.24 -44.40 -18.67
C ARG A 285 34.30 -45.85 -18.18
N THR A 286 33.14 -46.43 -17.92
CA THR A 286 32.99 -47.83 -17.51
C THR A 286 32.57 -48.74 -18.67
N PHE A 287 33.19 -49.92 -18.79
CA PHE A 287 32.71 -50.98 -19.68
C PHE A 287 31.52 -51.71 -19.03
N GLY A 288 30.33 -51.57 -19.62
CA GLY A 288 29.08 -52.15 -19.12
C GLY A 288 27.89 -51.74 -19.98
N ASN A 289 26.68 -52.24 -19.64
CA ASN A 289 25.49 -52.08 -20.48
C ASN A 289 24.96 -50.63 -20.58
N CYS A 290 25.33 -49.74 -19.65
CA CYS A 290 25.00 -48.32 -19.73
C CYS A 290 26.15 -47.43 -19.20
N ARG A 291 26.26 -46.23 -19.77
CA ARG A 291 27.34 -45.27 -19.56
C ARG A 291 26.92 -44.09 -18.66
N CYS A 292 27.92 -43.41 -18.12
CA CYS A 292 27.77 -42.28 -17.20
C CYS A 292 28.67 -41.09 -17.56
N ASP A 293 29.18 -41.05 -18.80
CA ASP A 293 29.97 -39.96 -19.35
C ASP A 293 29.19 -39.22 -20.45
N VAL A 294 29.55 -37.97 -20.71
CA VAL A 294 28.75 -37.01 -21.51
C VAL A 294 28.26 -37.56 -22.86
N ALA A 295 29.08 -38.38 -23.53
CA ALA A 295 28.73 -38.99 -24.82
C ALA A 295 27.63 -40.08 -24.74
N CYS A 296 27.15 -40.46 -23.55
CA CYS A 296 26.07 -41.44 -23.42
C CYS A 296 24.73 -40.92 -23.96
N VAL A 297 24.54 -39.59 -23.97
CA VAL A 297 23.31 -38.93 -24.42
C VAL A 297 23.17 -39.07 -25.94
N ASP A 298 24.21 -38.69 -26.67
CA ASP A 298 24.28 -38.79 -28.14
C ASP A 298 24.21 -40.25 -28.63
N LEU A 299 24.66 -41.19 -27.80
CA LEU A 299 24.65 -42.63 -28.08
C LEU A 299 23.41 -43.35 -27.55
N GLY A 300 22.46 -42.65 -26.92
CA GLY A 300 21.23 -43.23 -26.38
C GLY A 300 21.43 -44.34 -25.33
N ASN A 301 22.58 -44.36 -24.65
CA ASN A 301 23.00 -45.47 -23.77
C ASN A 301 23.45 -45.03 -22.37
N CYS A 302 22.96 -43.88 -21.90
CA CYS A 302 23.06 -43.49 -20.50
C CYS A 302 22.37 -44.52 -19.59
N CYS A 303 22.80 -44.59 -18.33
CA CYS A 303 21.99 -45.24 -17.30
C CYS A 303 20.77 -44.39 -16.95
N LEU A 304 19.74 -45.05 -16.41
CA LEU A 304 18.42 -44.44 -16.18
C LEU A 304 18.44 -43.27 -15.18
N ASP A 305 19.47 -43.19 -14.34
CA ASP A 305 19.67 -42.19 -13.28
C ASP A 305 20.79 -41.18 -13.60
N TYR A 306 21.27 -41.14 -14.85
CA TYR A 306 22.43 -40.33 -15.23
C TYR A 306 22.17 -38.82 -15.08
N GLN A 307 20.96 -38.34 -15.37
CA GLN A 307 20.66 -36.90 -15.27
C GLN A 307 20.62 -36.50 -13.79
N GLU A 308 19.82 -37.19 -13.01
CA GLU A 308 19.54 -36.96 -11.59
C GLU A 308 20.79 -37.13 -10.71
N THR A 309 21.70 -38.02 -11.09
CA THR A 309 22.92 -38.33 -10.32
C THR A 309 24.13 -37.52 -10.76
N CYS A 310 24.22 -37.10 -12.04
CA CYS A 310 25.44 -36.50 -12.58
C CYS A 310 25.27 -35.09 -13.18
N ILE A 311 24.09 -34.70 -13.65
CA ILE A 311 23.86 -33.43 -14.38
C ILE A 311 23.02 -32.44 -13.57
N GLU A 312 21.92 -32.89 -12.96
CA GLU A 312 21.07 -32.07 -12.10
C GLU A 312 21.79 -31.47 -10.87
N PRO A 313 22.75 -32.15 -10.21
CA PRO A 313 23.50 -31.56 -9.10
C PRO A 313 24.23 -30.24 -9.44
N GLU A 314 24.59 -30.02 -10.72
CA GLU A 314 25.17 -28.74 -11.19
C GLU A 314 24.14 -27.59 -11.25
N ARG A 315 22.86 -27.85 -10.97
CA ARG A 315 21.72 -26.95 -11.22
C ARG A 315 20.69 -26.86 -10.10
N ILE A 316 20.71 -27.78 -9.13
CA ILE A 316 19.73 -27.85 -8.03
C ILE A 316 20.36 -27.65 -6.65
N TRP A 317 19.59 -27.03 -5.75
CA TRP A 317 19.99 -26.72 -4.37
C TRP A 317 19.50 -27.75 -3.34
N THR A 318 19.09 -28.94 -3.80
CA THR A 318 18.41 -29.95 -2.99
C THR A 318 19.03 -31.34 -3.14
N CYS A 319 18.90 -32.12 -2.07
CA CYS A 319 19.07 -33.56 -2.09
C CYS A 319 17.80 -34.28 -2.56
N SER A 320 18.02 -35.46 -3.14
CA SER A 320 17.00 -36.41 -3.60
C SER A 320 17.48 -37.83 -3.28
N LYS A 321 16.61 -38.84 -3.44
CA LYS A 321 16.96 -40.26 -3.23
C LYS A 321 18.13 -40.74 -4.12
N PHE A 322 18.36 -40.09 -5.27
CA PHE A 322 19.52 -40.36 -6.14
C PHE A 322 20.82 -39.79 -5.54
N ARG A 323 20.74 -38.59 -4.94
CA ARG A 323 21.88 -37.82 -4.42
C ARG A 323 22.35 -38.18 -3.01
N CYS A 324 21.50 -38.75 -2.14
CA CYS A 324 21.91 -39.09 -0.77
C CYS A 324 23.05 -40.14 -0.76
N GLY A 325 24.22 -39.82 -0.21
CA GLY A 325 25.42 -40.65 -0.35
C GLY A 325 25.96 -40.64 -1.79
N GLU A 326 25.90 -39.50 -2.48
CA GLU A 326 26.57 -39.29 -3.76
C GLU A 326 28.10 -39.30 -3.61
N LYS A 327 28.81 -39.67 -4.68
CA LYS A 327 30.24 -39.34 -4.77
C LYS A 327 30.35 -37.87 -5.13
N ARG A 328 30.89 -37.08 -4.19
CA ARG A 328 31.08 -35.63 -4.28
C ARG A 328 31.54 -35.16 -5.67
N LEU A 329 30.73 -34.32 -6.30
CA LEU A 329 31.01 -33.70 -7.59
C LEU A 329 31.64 -32.31 -7.39
N SER A 330 32.63 -31.92 -8.19
CA SER A 330 33.30 -30.62 -8.07
C SER A 330 32.50 -29.42 -8.61
N ARG A 331 31.30 -29.68 -9.13
CA ARG A 331 30.39 -28.70 -9.76
C ARG A 331 29.01 -28.64 -9.12
N SER A 332 28.73 -29.46 -8.10
CA SER A 332 27.43 -29.43 -7.43
C SER A 332 27.27 -28.15 -6.61
N LEU A 333 26.10 -27.51 -6.69
CA LEU A 333 25.85 -26.22 -6.00
C LEU A 333 25.87 -26.35 -4.46
N CYS A 334 25.47 -27.50 -3.96
CA CYS A 334 25.60 -28.00 -2.58
C CYS A 334 25.73 -29.52 -2.64
N SER A 335 26.24 -30.18 -1.59
CA SER A 335 26.47 -31.63 -1.60
C SER A 335 25.44 -32.44 -0.80
N CYS A 336 25.29 -33.71 -1.18
CA CYS A 336 24.51 -34.73 -0.48
C CYS A 336 25.37 -35.97 -0.17
N SER A 337 26.70 -35.81 -0.22
CA SER A 337 27.69 -36.84 0.09
C SER A 337 27.91 -36.97 1.59
N ASP A 338 28.36 -38.12 2.05
CA ASP A 338 28.46 -38.44 3.48
C ASP A 338 29.40 -37.48 4.26
N ASP A 339 30.35 -36.83 3.57
CA ASP A 339 31.27 -35.85 4.13
C ASP A 339 30.78 -34.39 4.09
N CYS A 340 29.52 -34.13 3.71
CA CYS A 340 29.01 -32.75 3.55
C CYS A 340 28.86 -31.98 4.87
N LYS A 341 28.62 -32.68 6.00
CA LYS A 341 28.56 -32.04 7.32
C LYS A 341 29.94 -31.58 7.77
N ASP A 342 30.94 -32.44 7.64
CA ASP A 342 32.34 -32.15 7.99
C ASP A 342 32.93 -31.00 7.15
N LYS A 343 32.40 -30.78 5.94
CA LYS A 343 32.77 -29.69 5.03
C LYS A 343 31.86 -28.47 5.11
N GLY A 344 30.77 -28.52 5.88
CA GLY A 344 29.80 -27.43 6.03
C GLY A 344 29.09 -27.05 4.73
N ASP A 345 28.89 -27.99 3.80
CA ASP A 345 28.37 -27.71 2.45
C ASP A 345 27.21 -28.63 1.99
N CYS A 346 26.51 -29.25 2.96
CA CYS A 346 25.27 -29.97 2.68
C CYS A 346 24.21 -29.08 2.02
N CYS A 347 23.41 -29.64 1.11
CA CYS A 347 22.13 -29.02 0.73
C CYS A 347 21.19 -28.96 1.95
N VAL A 348 20.35 -27.92 2.02
CA VAL A 348 19.53 -27.62 3.21
C VAL A 348 18.64 -28.81 3.63
N ASN A 349 17.99 -29.46 2.67
CA ASN A 349 17.11 -30.61 2.94
C ASN A 349 17.86 -31.96 3.11
N HIS A 350 19.18 -31.95 3.34
CA HIS A 350 19.96 -33.17 3.55
C HIS A 350 19.52 -33.95 4.82
N GLY A 351 19.17 -33.25 5.90
CA GLY A 351 18.65 -33.87 7.12
C GLY A 351 17.38 -34.69 6.87
N SER A 352 16.38 -34.07 6.26
CA SER A 352 15.11 -34.73 5.99
C SER A 352 15.21 -35.81 4.92
N VAL A 353 15.77 -35.49 3.74
CA VAL A 353 15.76 -36.42 2.60
C VAL A 353 16.76 -37.57 2.74
N CYS A 354 17.90 -37.37 3.40
CA CYS A 354 18.98 -38.37 3.45
C CYS A 354 19.16 -39.03 4.83
N ARG A 355 18.68 -38.41 5.92
CA ARG A 355 18.76 -38.97 7.28
C ARG A 355 17.40 -39.32 7.89
N GLY A 356 16.29 -39.00 7.20
CA GLY A 356 14.93 -39.36 7.63
C GLY A 356 14.40 -38.50 8.78
N GLU A 357 15.00 -37.33 9.02
CA GLU A 357 14.50 -36.35 9.97
C GLU A 357 13.25 -35.66 9.42
N LYS A 358 12.42 -35.05 10.27
CA LYS A 358 11.35 -34.16 9.78
C LYS A 358 11.95 -32.84 9.28
N SER A 359 11.48 -32.32 8.16
CA SER A 359 11.61 -30.90 7.82
C SER A 359 10.87 -30.02 8.85
N TRP A 360 11.17 -28.72 8.90
CA TRP A 360 10.42 -27.78 9.75
C TRP A 360 8.93 -27.77 9.41
N ALA A 361 8.56 -28.00 8.14
CA ALA A 361 7.17 -28.04 7.69
C ALA A 361 6.40 -29.27 8.21
N GLU A 362 7.08 -30.39 8.49
CA GLU A 362 6.46 -31.66 8.93
C GLU A 362 6.36 -31.81 10.45
N GLU A 363 6.96 -30.91 11.21
CA GLU A 363 6.83 -30.86 12.68
C GLU A 363 5.51 -30.20 13.10
N GLU A 364 5.14 -30.33 14.36
CA GLU A 364 3.96 -29.64 14.91
C GLU A 364 4.23 -28.14 15.16
N CYS A 365 3.24 -27.42 15.68
CA CYS A 365 3.43 -26.08 16.23
C CYS A 365 3.76 -26.17 17.73
N ASP A 366 5.01 -25.86 18.09
CA ASP A 366 5.41 -25.62 19.48
C ASP A 366 5.33 -24.12 19.82
N SER A 367 5.14 -23.79 21.10
CA SER A 367 5.41 -22.45 21.63
C SER A 367 6.93 -22.20 21.78
N ILE A 368 7.30 -20.92 21.76
CA ILE A 368 8.67 -20.43 21.91
C ILE A 368 8.68 -19.37 23.01
N ASP A 369 8.22 -19.75 24.20
CA ASP A 369 8.05 -18.85 25.35
C ASP A 369 9.40 -18.29 25.87
N GLU A 370 10.48 -19.04 25.67
CA GLU A 370 11.86 -18.59 25.87
C GLU A 370 12.69 -18.78 24.58
N PRO A 371 13.53 -17.80 24.17
CA PRO A 371 14.32 -17.85 22.94
C PRO A 371 15.53 -18.80 23.07
N GLN A 372 15.61 -19.80 22.19
CA GLN A 372 16.71 -20.78 22.16
C GLN A 372 17.90 -20.27 21.33
N CYS A 373 18.52 -19.18 21.77
CA CYS A 373 19.57 -18.47 21.03
C CYS A 373 21.01 -18.87 21.43
N PRO A 374 21.95 -18.94 20.47
CA PRO A 374 23.38 -19.04 20.76
C PRO A 374 23.96 -17.68 21.22
N ALA A 375 25.11 -17.70 21.89
CA ALA A 375 25.79 -16.49 22.37
C ALA A 375 26.05 -15.46 21.23
N GLY A 376 25.94 -14.18 21.56
CA GLY A 376 25.90 -13.09 20.58
C GLY A 376 24.55 -12.92 19.87
N PHE A 377 23.47 -13.42 20.48
CA PHE A 377 22.07 -13.17 20.15
C PHE A 377 21.25 -13.07 21.43
N GLU A 378 21.78 -12.33 22.42
CA GLU A 378 21.10 -12.03 23.68
C GLU A 378 19.84 -11.19 23.47
N THR A 379 19.83 -10.34 22.42
CA THR A 379 18.61 -9.94 21.72
C THR A 379 18.48 -10.82 20.46
N PRO A 380 17.36 -11.54 20.25
CA PRO A 380 17.23 -12.42 19.10
C PRO A 380 17.18 -11.65 17.77
N PRO A 381 17.74 -12.19 16.67
CA PRO A 381 17.78 -11.49 15.38
C PRO A 381 16.40 -11.39 14.75
N THR A 382 16.16 -10.30 14.03
CA THR A 382 14.93 -10.07 13.25
C THR A 382 15.23 -10.11 11.75
N LEU A 383 14.48 -10.93 11.00
CA LEU A 383 14.54 -11.01 9.54
C LEU A 383 13.22 -10.54 8.93
N LEU A 384 13.30 -9.49 8.13
CA LEU A 384 12.20 -8.97 7.33
C LEU A 384 12.27 -9.56 5.91
N PHE A 385 11.33 -10.45 5.58
CA PHE A 385 11.30 -11.20 4.32
C PHE A 385 10.10 -10.76 3.49
N SER A 386 10.34 -10.02 2.40
CA SER A 386 9.30 -9.53 1.48
C SER A 386 9.11 -10.45 0.27
N LEU A 387 7.85 -10.71 -0.07
CA LEU A 387 7.39 -11.35 -1.31
C LEU A 387 6.60 -10.30 -2.12
N ASP A 388 7.24 -9.70 -3.14
CA ASP A 388 6.68 -8.57 -3.91
C ASP A 388 5.31 -8.94 -4.51
N GLY A 389 4.31 -8.08 -4.36
CA GLY A 389 2.99 -8.29 -4.97
C GLY A 389 2.16 -9.46 -4.42
N PHE A 390 2.57 -10.10 -3.30
CA PHE A 390 1.77 -11.15 -2.66
C PHE A 390 0.51 -10.54 -2.04
N ARG A 391 -0.62 -10.57 -2.76
CA ARG A 391 -1.91 -10.11 -2.23
C ARG A 391 -2.40 -11.03 -1.12
N ALA A 392 -3.02 -10.45 -0.09
CA ALA A 392 -3.51 -11.19 1.07
C ALA A 392 -4.43 -12.37 0.70
N GLU A 393 -5.29 -12.18 -0.31
CA GLU A 393 -6.19 -13.21 -0.84
C GLU A 393 -5.45 -14.47 -1.31
N TYR A 394 -4.19 -14.41 -1.75
CA TYR A 394 -3.48 -15.61 -2.18
C TYR A 394 -3.34 -16.63 -1.05
N LEU A 395 -3.20 -16.18 0.20
CA LEU A 395 -3.16 -17.08 1.36
C LEU A 395 -4.56 -17.51 1.81
N HIS A 396 -5.58 -16.67 1.60
CA HIS A 396 -6.99 -17.04 1.86
C HIS A 396 -7.48 -18.15 0.92
N THR A 397 -7.21 -18.03 -0.39
CA THR A 397 -7.72 -18.94 -1.42
C THR A 397 -6.77 -20.12 -1.68
N TRP A 398 -5.46 -19.88 -1.73
CA TRP A 398 -4.48 -20.90 -2.12
C TRP A 398 -3.63 -21.45 -0.96
N GLY A 399 -3.94 -21.13 0.30
CA GLY A 399 -3.18 -21.62 1.47
C GLY A 399 -3.01 -23.15 1.50
N GLY A 400 -4.01 -23.92 1.05
CA GLY A 400 -3.91 -25.38 0.92
C GLY A 400 -2.88 -25.89 -0.12
N LEU A 401 -2.32 -25.00 -0.94
CA LEU A 401 -1.20 -25.27 -1.86
C LEU A 401 0.14 -24.71 -1.37
N LEU A 402 0.14 -24.02 -0.22
CA LEU A 402 1.25 -23.27 0.36
C LEU A 402 1.51 -23.75 1.81
N PRO A 403 1.98 -24.99 2.00
CA PRO A 403 2.08 -25.61 3.31
C PRO A 403 3.01 -24.88 4.28
N VAL A 404 4.12 -24.28 3.81
CA VAL A 404 5.08 -23.63 4.72
C VAL A 404 4.53 -22.30 5.23
N ILE A 405 4.02 -21.46 4.34
CA ILE A 405 3.41 -20.17 4.67
C ILE A 405 2.12 -20.40 5.49
N SER A 406 1.34 -21.43 5.20
CA SER A 406 0.20 -21.83 6.03
C SER A 406 0.62 -22.34 7.41
N LYS A 407 1.75 -23.06 7.54
CA LYS A 407 2.29 -23.43 8.86
C LYS A 407 2.74 -22.18 9.63
N LEU A 408 3.46 -21.25 9.01
CA LEU A 408 3.85 -19.98 9.66
C LEU A 408 2.61 -19.21 10.15
N LYS A 409 1.56 -19.09 9.34
CA LYS A 409 0.26 -18.52 9.74
C LYS A 409 -0.39 -19.25 10.92
N THR A 410 -0.21 -20.57 11.02
CA THR A 410 -0.87 -21.41 12.03
C THR A 410 -0.09 -21.44 13.35
N CYS A 411 1.25 -21.40 13.32
CA CYS A 411 2.09 -21.40 14.51
C CYS A 411 2.45 -20.01 15.02
N GLY A 412 2.29 -18.94 14.22
CA GLY A 412 2.68 -17.57 14.55
C GLY A 412 1.52 -16.61 14.79
N THR A 413 1.78 -15.33 14.58
CA THR A 413 0.79 -14.24 14.58
C THR A 413 0.53 -13.76 13.15
N TYR A 414 -0.74 -13.69 12.76
CA TYR A 414 -1.18 -13.38 11.40
C TYR A 414 -2.25 -12.29 11.39
N THR A 415 -2.30 -11.45 10.36
CA THR A 415 -3.49 -10.64 10.04
C THR A 415 -4.01 -10.98 8.66
N LYS A 416 -5.33 -11.03 8.52
CA LYS A 416 -6.00 -11.27 7.22
C LYS A 416 -5.64 -10.21 6.17
N ASN A 417 -5.32 -8.98 6.57
CA ASN A 417 -4.97 -7.91 5.65
C ASN A 417 -3.97 -6.94 6.30
N LEU A 418 -2.73 -6.92 5.82
CA LEU A 418 -1.86 -5.78 6.05
C LEU A 418 -2.24 -4.67 5.06
N ARG A 419 -2.51 -3.46 5.56
CA ARG A 419 -2.81 -2.31 4.70
C ARG A 419 -1.53 -1.63 4.23
N PRO A 420 -1.29 -1.52 2.91
CA PRO A 420 -0.19 -0.72 2.37
C PRO A 420 -0.41 0.80 2.52
N VAL A 421 0.60 1.60 2.20
CA VAL A 421 0.45 3.04 1.92
C VAL A 421 0.05 3.28 0.46
N TYR A 422 -0.54 4.45 0.20
CA TYR A 422 -0.86 4.92 -1.14
C TYR A 422 0.29 5.74 -1.76
N PRO A 423 0.63 5.57 -3.05
CA PRO A 423 0.12 4.54 -3.96
C PRO A 423 0.70 3.17 -3.60
N THR A 424 -0.09 2.13 -3.87
CA THR A 424 0.26 0.73 -3.53
C THR A 424 1.34 0.16 -4.48
N LYS A 425 2.55 0.71 -4.35
CA LYS A 425 3.72 0.51 -5.20
C LYS A 425 4.95 0.09 -4.40
N THR A 426 5.85 -0.62 -5.08
CA THR A 426 7.03 -1.28 -4.53
C THR A 426 7.94 -0.39 -3.70
N PHE A 427 8.53 0.64 -4.29
CA PHE A 427 9.50 1.49 -3.61
C PHE A 427 8.89 2.35 -2.49
N PRO A 428 7.68 2.92 -2.65
CA PRO A 428 6.96 3.52 -1.54
C PRO A 428 6.81 2.54 -0.37
N ASN A 429 6.11 1.41 -0.57
CA ASN A 429 5.71 0.52 0.52
C ASN A 429 6.88 -0.16 1.23
N HIS A 430 7.85 -0.69 0.48
CA HIS A 430 9.06 -1.25 1.08
C HIS A 430 9.81 -0.22 1.92
N TYR A 431 9.86 1.05 1.50
CA TYR A 431 10.55 2.09 2.25
C TYR A 431 9.71 2.63 3.43
N SER A 432 8.37 2.64 3.33
CA SER A 432 7.47 2.89 4.46
C SER A 432 7.62 1.83 5.57
N ILE A 433 7.64 0.54 5.22
CA ILE A 433 7.80 -0.58 6.18
C ILE A 433 9.05 -0.40 7.06
N VAL A 434 10.16 0.06 6.48
CA VAL A 434 11.45 0.20 7.20
C VAL A 434 11.70 1.58 7.78
N THR A 435 10.82 2.56 7.58
CA THR A 435 10.93 3.93 8.16
C THR A 435 9.76 4.31 9.06
N GLY A 436 8.64 3.58 8.97
CA GLY A 436 7.38 3.90 9.63
C GLY A 436 6.71 5.17 9.09
N LEU A 437 7.14 5.70 7.94
CA LEU A 437 6.69 6.99 7.40
C LEU A 437 5.72 6.82 6.23
N TYR A 438 4.88 7.83 5.99
CA TYR A 438 4.12 7.94 4.73
C TYR A 438 5.00 8.42 3.56
N PRO A 439 4.66 8.08 2.29
CA PRO A 439 5.47 8.43 1.13
C PRO A 439 5.74 9.92 0.94
N GLU A 440 4.79 10.79 1.30
CA GLU A 440 4.99 12.23 1.25
C GLU A 440 6.06 12.76 2.23
N SER A 441 6.29 12.03 3.33
CA SER A 441 7.28 12.37 4.35
C SER A 441 8.65 11.72 4.10
N HIS A 442 8.69 10.46 3.66
CA HIS A 442 9.95 9.80 3.32
C HIS A 442 10.45 10.08 1.89
N GLY A 443 9.65 10.76 1.06
CA GLY A 443 10.03 11.34 -0.22
C GLY A 443 10.10 10.38 -1.41
N ILE A 444 9.76 9.10 -1.23
CA ILE A 444 9.75 8.07 -2.28
C ILE A 444 8.29 7.81 -2.65
N ILE A 445 7.73 8.64 -3.53
CA ILE A 445 6.27 8.68 -3.75
C ILE A 445 5.76 7.70 -4.82
N ASP A 446 6.65 7.14 -5.64
CA ASP A 446 6.35 6.10 -6.64
C ASP A 446 7.68 5.48 -7.15
N ASN A 447 7.60 4.39 -7.91
CA ASN A 447 8.70 3.79 -8.66
C ASN A 447 9.24 4.72 -9.79
N LYS A 448 8.56 5.85 -10.07
CA LYS A 448 8.95 6.94 -10.97
C LYS A 448 8.42 8.28 -10.48
N MET A 449 9.27 9.30 -10.34
CA MET A 449 8.85 10.63 -9.88
C MET A 449 9.75 11.75 -10.44
N TYR A 450 9.26 12.99 -10.35
CA TYR A 450 10.00 14.21 -10.62
C TYR A 450 10.13 15.01 -9.33
N ASP A 451 11.26 15.69 -9.15
CA ASP A 451 11.46 16.66 -8.08
C ASP A 451 11.75 18.02 -8.72
N PRO A 452 10.91 19.06 -8.50
CA PRO A 452 11.07 20.38 -9.11
C PRO A 452 12.24 21.18 -8.50
N GLN A 453 12.64 20.89 -7.26
CA GLN A 453 13.73 21.57 -6.56
C GLN A 453 15.08 21.00 -6.97
N MET A 454 15.17 19.68 -7.13
CA MET A 454 16.35 18.99 -7.70
C MET A 454 16.40 19.09 -9.24
N ASN A 455 15.28 19.43 -9.89
CA ASN A 455 15.03 19.32 -11.32
C ASN A 455 15.45 17.95 -11.91
N ALA A 456 15.10 16.87 -11.22
CA ALA A 456 15.62 15.53 -11.47
C ALA A 456 14.51 14.47 -11.65
N HIS A 457 14.82 13.38 -12.37
CA HIS A 457 13.89 12.27 -12.63
C HIS A 457 14.36 10.97 -11.98
N PHE A 458 13.65 10.55 -10.94
CA PHE A 458 13.82 9.24 -10.33
C PHE A 458 13.15 8.14 -11.16
N ALA A 459 13.85 7.03 -11.36
CA ALA A 459 13.28 5.79 -11.87
C ALA A 459 14.18 4.62 -11.47
N LEU A 460 13.62 3.43 -11.25
CA LEU A 460 14.36 2.27 -10.73
C LEU A 460 15.55 1.80 -11.59
N LYS A 461 15.54 2.14 -12.89
CA LYS A 461 16.62 1.85 -13.85
C LYS A 461 17.55 3.06 -14.14
N SER A 462 17.38 4.16 -13.42
CA SER A 462 18.22 5.37 -13.51
C SER A 462 19.35 5.34 -12.49
N LYS A 463 20.43 6.09 -12.74
CA LYS A 463 21.46 6.36 -11.72
C LYS A 463 20.91 7.15 -10.52
N GLU A 464 19.84 7.92 -10.73
CA GLU A 464 19.11 8.61 -9.66
C GLU A 464 18.57 7.67 -8.57
N LYS A 465 18.40 6.38 -8.87
CA LYS A 465 18.05 5.37 -7.85
C LYS A 465 19.06 5.31 -6.69
N PHE A 466 20.31 5.75 -6.92
CA PHE A 466 21.41 5.77 -5.95
C PHE A 466 21.72 7.16 -5.37
N ASN A 467 20.98 8.21 -5.75
CA ASN A 467 21.16 9.56 -5.19
C ASN A 467 20.45 9.64 -3.82
N PRO A 468 21.17 9.91 -2.70
CA PRO A 468 20.56 9.97 -1.36
C PRO A 468 19.51 11.07 -1.19
N GLU A 469 19.51 12.12 -2.02
CA GLU A 469 18.55 13.22 -1.90
C GLU A 469 17.09 12.79 -2.12
N TRP A 470 16.86 11.65 -2.77
CA TRP A 470 15.54 11.05 -2.88
C TRP A 470 15.03 10.45 -1.57
N TYR A 471 15.91 9.90 -0.72
CA TYR A 471 15.54 9.09 0.43
C TYR A 471 15.58 9.93 1.71
N LYS A 472 14.41 10.21 2.30
CA LYS A 472 14.28 10.92 3.59
C LYS A 472 13.96 9.94 4.72
N GLY A 473 13.77 10.46 5.94
CA GLY A 473 13.54 9.66 7.14
C GLY A 473 14.78 8.89 7.61
N GLU A 474 14.59 7.96 8.53
CA GLU A 474 15.63 7.03 8.98
C GLU A 474 15.14 5.58 8.79
N PRO A 475 15.73 4.80 7.87
CA PRO A 475 15.39 3.39 7.75
C PRO A 475 16.00 2.60 8.92
N ILE A 476 15.36 1.51 9.34
CA ILE A 476 15.72 0.76 10.55
C ILE A 476 17.18 0.26 10.58
N TRP A 477 17.82 0.03 9.44
CA TRP A 477 19.24 -0.34 9.42
C TRP A 477 20.19 0.83 9.78
N LEU A 478 19.74 2.08 9.72
CA LEU A 478 20.42 3.21 10.36
C LEU A 478 20.07 3.26 11.86
N THR A 479 18.79 3.12 12.24
CA THR A 479 18.34 3.13 13.64
C THR A 479 19.05 2.07 14.51
N ALA A 480 19.20 0.86 13.98
CA ALA A 480 19.95 -0.24 14.57
C ALA A 480 21.45 0.12 14.73
N LYS A 481 22.04 0.70 13.68
CA LYS A 481 23.46 1.03 13.60
C LYS A 481 23.86 2.21 14.49
N HIS A 482 22.97 3.20 14.64
CA HIS A 482 23.08 4.28 15.63
C HIS A 482 23.05 3.76 17.08
N GLN A 483 22.47 2.58 17.30
CA GLN A 483 22.34 1.92 18.60
C GLN A 483 23.24 0.66 18.73
N GLY A 484 24.23 0.50 17.84
CA GLY A 484 25.29 -0.50 17.95
C GLY A 484 25.01 -1.88 17.33
N LEU A 485 23.81 -2.12 16.80
CA LEU A 485 23.46 -3.39 16.14
C LEU A 485 23.86 -3.39 14.66
N LYS A 486 24.41 -4.53 14.19
CA LYS A 486 24.80 -4.73 12.78
C LYS A 486 23.63 -5.17 11.90
N THR A 487 23.74 -4.93 10.60
CA THR A 487 22.65 -5.03 9.62
C THR A 487 23.06 -5.76 8.33
N GLY A 488 22.21 -6.65 7.82
CA GLY A 488 22.49 -7.51 6.66
C GLY A 488 21.35 -7.57 5.64
N THR A 489 21.41 -6.77 4.58
CA THR A 489 20.31 -6.61 3.62
C THR A 489 20.56 -7.34 2.29
N PHE A 490 19.86 -8.45 2.05
CA PHE A 490 19.84 -9.10 0.73
C PHE A 490 18.71 -8.54 -0.12
N PHE A 491 19.01 -7.38 -0.71
CA PHE A 491 18.09 -6.48 -1.40
C PHE A 491 17.02 -5.86 -0.48
N TRP A 492 16.88 -4.55 -0.60
CA TRP A 492 15.74 -3.76 -0.12
C TRP A 492 15.81 -2.37 -0.76
N PRO A 493 14.69 -1.74 -1.19
CA PRO A 493 14.67 -0.35 -1.64
C PRO A 493 15.33 0.61 -0.63
N GLY A 494 16.37 1.33 -1.08
CA GLY A 494 17.18 2.23 -0.25
C GLY A 494 18.38 1.59 0.45
N SER A 495 18.46 0.26 0.57
CA SER A 495 19.58 -0.41 1.28
C SER A 495 20.91 -0.38 0.52
N ASP A 496 20.87 -0.24 -0.81
CA ASP A 496 22.04 0.03 -1.66
C ASP A 496 22.25 1.53 -1.93
N VAL A 497 21.74 2.41 -1.06
CA VAL A 497 21.88 3.87 -1.12
C VAL A 497 22.51 4.42 0.17
N LYS A 498 23.37 5.44 0.05
CA LYS A 498 24.16 5.98 1.16
C LYS A 498 23.38 7.02 2.00
N ILE A 499 22.25 6.59 2.56
CA ILE A 499 21.32 7.44 3.35
C ILE A 499 22.04 7.97 4.59
N ASN A 500 21.93 9.28 4.87
CA ASN A 500 22.66 10.00 5.93
C ASN A 500 24.19 9.70 5.98
N GLY A 501 24.80 9.33 4.85
CA GLY A 501 26.22 8.97 4.79
C GLY A 501 26.55 7.51 5.20
N ILE A 502 25.54 6.68 5.44
CA ILE A 502 25.65 5.32 5.99
C ILE A 502 25.09 4.29 4.99
N PHE A 503 25.66 3.09 4.99
CA PHE A 503 25.10 1.87 4.39
C PHE A 503 24.85 0.82 5.50
N PRO A 504 24.00 -0.19 5.27
CA PRO A 504 24.02 -1.42 6.06
C PRO A 504 25.42 -2.04 6.10
N ASP A 505 25.72 -2.83 7.14
CA ASP A 505 27.05 -3.42 7.35
C ASP A 505 27.38 -4.49 6.30
N ILE A 506 26.37 -5.26 5.91
CA ILE A 506 26.39 -6.12 4.73
C ILE A 506 25.19 -5.74 3.86
N TYR A 507 25.41 -5.40 2.59
CA TYR A 507 24.34 -5.11 1.64
C TYR A 507 24.65 -5.69 0.26
N LYS A 508 23.61 -5.78 -0.59
CA LYS A 508 23.72 -6.16 -2.00
C LYS A 508 23.14 -5.07 -2.89
N ILE A 509 23.89 -4.63 -3.89
CA ILE A 509 23.38 -3.80 -4.99
C ILE A 509 22.35 -4.63 -5.76
N TYR A 510 21.16 -4.06 -6.00
CA TYR A 510 20.04 -4.81 -6.56
C TYR A 510 20.35 -5.47 -7.92
N ASN A 511 20.13 -6.79 -8.00
CA ASN A 511 20.20 -7.57 -9.23
C ASN A 511 19.19 -8.74 -9.18
N GLY A 512 17.98 -8.51 -9.68
CA GLY A 512 16.91 -9.52 -9.72
C GLY A 512 17.20 -10.77 -10.56
N SER A 513 18.33 -10.83 -11.29
CA SER A 513 18.79 -12.06 -11.95
C SER A 513 19.50 -13.05 -11.01
N VAL A 514 19.73 -12.70 -9.74
CA VAL A 514 20.29 -13.62 -8.73
C VAL A 514 19.20 -14.63 -8.32
N PRO A 515 19.43 -15.96 -8.44
CA PRO A 515 18.49 -16.99 -8.00
C PRO A 515 18.06 -16.82 -6.54
N PHE A 516 16.80 -17.14 -6.23
CA PHE A 516 16.20 -16.95 -4.91
C PHE A 516 16.94 -17.75 -3.81
N GLU A 517 17.39 -18.94 -4.20
CA GLU A 517 18.12 -19.91 -3.42
C GLU A 517 19.48 -19.35 -2.94
N GLU A 518 20.19 -18.62 -3.81
CA GLU A 518 21.46 -17.93 -3.45
C GLU A 518 21.25 -16.82 -2.42
N ARG A 519 20.10 -16.13 -2.46
CA ARG A 519 19.76 -15.05 -1.52
C ARG A 519 19.55 -15.60 -0.11
N ILE A 520 18.80 -16.70 -0.01
CA ILE A 520 18.55 -17.43 1.24
C ILE A 520 19.86 -17.98 1.82
N LEU A 521 20.66 -18.67 1.00
CA LEU A 521 21.94 -19.24 1.44
C LEU A 521 22.94 -18.16 1.89
N ALA A 522 22.93 -16.98 1.28
CA ALA A 522 23.73 -15.87 1.75
C ALA A 522 23.29 -15.35 3.13
N VAL A 523 21.98 -15.21 3.38
CA VAL A 523 21.45 -14.83 4.71
C VAL A 523 21.75 -15.90 5.76
N LEU A 524 21.55 -17.19 5.44
CA LEU A 524 21.91 -18.32 6.30
C LEU A 524 23.42 -18.35 6.61
N LYS A 525 24.28 -17.94 5.66
CA LYS A 525 25.72 -17.78 5.89
C LYS A 525 26.04 -16.57 6.76
N TRP A 526 25.30 -15.46 6.65
CA TRP A 526 25.48 -14.29 7.52
C TRP A 526 25.07 -14.56 8.97
N LEU A 527 24.07 -15.41 9.19
CA LEU A 527 23.67 -15.89 10.53
C LEU A 527 24.74 -16.79 11.20
N GLN A 528 25.69 -17.33 10.42
CA GLN A 528 26.83 -18.12 10.90
C GLN A 528 28.11 -17.31 11.15
N LEU A 529 28.09 -15.99 10.92
CA LEU A 529 29.27 -15.14 11.17
C LEU A 529 29.64 -15.10 12.67
N PRO A 530 30.92 -14.82 12.99
CA PRO A 530 31.33 -14.47 14.36
C PRO A 530 30.45 -13.35 14.93
N LYS A 531 30.12 -13.42 16.23
CA LYS A 531 29.16 -12.51 16.89
C LYS A 531 29.51 -11.02 16.75
N ASP A 532 30.77 -10.70 16.54
CA ASP A 532 31.32 -9.36 16.34
C ASP A 532 31.13 -8.83 14.91
N GLU A 533 30.93 -9.70 13.92
CA GLU A 533 30.56 -9.33 12.53
C GLU A 533 29.07 -9.57 12.22
N ARG A 534 28.42 -10.50 12.93
CA ARG A 534 27.06 -10.98 12.67
C ARG A 534 25.98 -9.90 12.82
N PRO A 535 25.15 -9.65 11.80
CA PRO A 535 23.98 -8.78 11.91
C PRO A 535 22.95 -9.25 12.94
N HIS A 536 22.13 -8.33 13.43
CA HIS A 536 20.92 -8.62 14.22
C HIS A 536 19.65 -8.29 13.43
N PHE A 537 19.69 -7.29 12.54
CA PHE A 537 18.61 -7.02 11.59
C PHE A 537 19.00 -7.51 10.18
N TYR A 538 18.07 -8.22 9.53
CA TYR A 538 18.25 -8.78 8.20
C TYR A 538 17.10 -8.41 7.27
N THR A 539 17.37 -8.23 5.98
CA THR A 539 16.31 -8.23 4.94
C THR A 539 16.53 -9.29 3.88
N LEU A 540 15.43 -9.80 3.34
CA LEU A 540 15.39 -10.67 2.17
C LEU A 540 14.21 -10.27 1.29
N TYR A 541 14.40 -10.24 -0.03
CA TYR A 541 13.40 -9.81 -1.01
C TYR A 541 13.41 -10.70 -2.25
N LEU A 542 12.23 -11.08 -2.73
CA LEU A 542 12.00 -11.85 -3.97
C LEU A 542 10.96 -11.11 -4.86
N GLU A 543 11.19 -11.11 -6.18
CA GLU A 543 10.35 -10.41 -7.18
C GLU A 543 9.05 -11.15 -7.56
N GLU A 544 8.70 -12.22 -6.85
CA GLU A 544 7.52 -13.04 -7.08
C GLU A 544 6.66 -13.07 -5.80
N PRO A 545 5.33 -13.08 -5.90
CA PRO A 545 4.51 -13.30 -7.11
C PRO A 545 4.23 -12.07 -8.01
N ASP A 546 4.77 -10.87 -7.76
CA ASP A 546 4.54 -9.67 -8.61
C ASP A 546 4.85 -9.93 -10.09
N SER A 547 6.05 -10.45 -10.39
CA SER A 547 6.51 -10.70 -11.76
C SER A 547 5.52 -11.56 -12.55
N SER A 548 5.02 -12.66 -11.95
CA SER A 548 4.00 -13.51 -12.56
C SER A 548 2.61 -12.86 -12.58
N GLY A 549 2.23 -12.16 -11.51
CA GLY A 549 0.96 -11.43 -11.42
C GLY A 549 0.82 -10.35 -12.47
N HIS A 550 1.87 -9.56 -12.69
CA HIS A 550 1.99 -8.60 -13.78
C HIS A 550 1.90 -9.30 -15.15
N SER A 551 2.66 -10.37 -15.35
CA SER A 551 2.82 -11.02 -16.66
C SER A 551 1.58 -11.80 -17.12
N TYR A 552 0.87 -12.45 -16.20
CA TYR A 552 -0.20 -13.41 -16.49
C TYR A 552 -1.55 -13.10 -15.84
N GLY A 553 -1.61 -12.09 -14.95
CA GLY A 553 -2.78 -11.78 -14.13
C GLY A 553 -2.78 -12.53 -12.80
N PRO A 554 -3.42 -11.99 -11.74
CA PRO A 554 -3.38 -12.57 -10.38
C PRO A 554 -4.09 -13.92 -10.25
N VAL A 555 -4.95 -14.30 -11.20
CA VAL A 555 -5.62 -15.61 -11.23
C VAL A 555 -5.16 -16.38 -12.46
N SER A 556 -3.94 -16.94 -12.37
CA SER A 556 -3.26 -17.64 -13.46
C SER A 556 -2.47 -18.85 -12.95
N SER A 557 -2.23 -19.84 -13.82
CA SER A 557 -1.43 -21.03 -13.48
C SER A 557 0.02 -20.66 -13.12
N GLU A 558 0.52 -19.59 -13.72
CA GLU A 558 1.85 -19.04 -13.52
C GLU A 558 1.98 -18.39 -12.13
N VAL A 559 0.97 -17.65 -11.65
CA VAL A 559 0.91 -17.18 -10.26
C VAL A 559 0.85 -18.34 -9.28
N ILE A 560 0.08 -19.41 -9.53
CA ILE A 560 0.08 -20.60 -8.65
C ILE A 560 1.48 -21.22 -8.56
N ARG A 561 2.20 -21.36 -9.69
CA ARG A 561 3.60 -21.85 -9.69
C ARG A 561 4.55 -20.90 -8.96
N ALA A 562 4.36 -19.58 -9.10
CA ALA A 562 5.18 -18.57 -8.41
C ALA A 562 4.95 -18.62 -6.89
N LEU A 563 3.69 -18.71 -6.44
CA LEU A 563 3.30 -18.89 -5.05
C LEU A 563 3.90 -20.17 -4.47
N GLN A 564 3.77 -21.31 -5.16
CA GLN A 564 4.41 -22.56 -4.76
C GLN A 564 5.94 -22.46 -4.73
N ARG A 565 6.57 -21.71 -5.64
CA ARG A 565 8.02 -21.47 -5.59
C ARG A 565 8.40 -20.68 -4.34
N VAL A 566 7.71 -19.59 -4.01
CA VAL A 566 8.06 -18.79 -2.82
C VAL A 566 7.73 -19.51 -1.51
N ASP A 567 6.71 -20.35 -1.46
CA ASP A 567 6.47 -21.25 -0.31
C ASP A 567 7.65 -22.21 -0.09
N ASN A 568 8.16 -22.85 -1.16
CA ASN A 568 9.38 -23.67 -1.10
C ASN A 568 10.63 -22.87 -0.72
N MET A 569 10.72 -21.59 -1.10
CA MET A 569 11.82 -20.70 -0.69
C MET A 569 11.75 -20.33 0.80
N VAL A 570 10.55 -20.08 1.32
CA VAL A 570 10.35 -19.92 2.77
C VAL A 570 10.66 -21.24 3.49
N GLY A 571 10.33 -22.40 2.91
CA GLY A 571 10.69 -23.71 3.42
C GLY A 571 12.20 -23.91 3.53
N MET A 572 12.95 -23.57 2.46
CA MET A 572 14.40 -23.61 2.43
C MET A 572 15.04 -22.68 3.47
N LEU A 573 14.43 -21.52 3.76
CA LEU A 573 14.85 -20.68 4.87
C LEU A 573 14.62 -21.37 6.22
N MET A 574 13.41 -21.90 6.47
CA MET A 574 13.05 -22.50 7.77
C MET A 574 13.83 -23.79 8.07
N ASP A 575 14.04 -24.67 7.09
CA ASP A 575 14.91 -25.84 7.24
C ASP A 575 16.37 -25.44 7.49
N GLY A 576 16.85 -24.38 6.83
CA GLY A 576 18.19 -23.83 7.06
C GLY A 576 18.35 -23.26 8.48
N LEU A 577 17.34 -22.52 8.97
CA LEU A 577 17.28 -22.07 10.37
C LEU A 577 17.16 -23.25 11.34
N LYS A 578 16.59 -24.38 10.92
CA LYS A 578 16.48 -25.59 11.74
C LYS A 578 17.83 -26.27 11.94
N GLU A 579 18.56 -26.57 10.86
CA GLU A 579 19.91 -27.18 10.91
C GLU A 579 20.90 -26.27 11.68
N LEU A 580 20.72 -24.94 11.63
CA LEU A 580 21.49 -23.97 12.43
C LEU A 580 21.01 -23.81 13.89
N ASN A 581 19.94 -24.49 14.31
CA ASN A 581 19.27 -24.35 15.61
C ASN A 581 18.76 -22.92 15.92
N LEU A 582 18.54 -22.09 14.89
CA LEU A 582 18.04 -20.71 14.99
C LEU A 582 16.52 -20.58 14.80
N HIS A 583 15.83 -21.65 14.35
CA HIS A 583 14.38 -21.67 14.14
C HIS A 583 13.53 -21.37 15.39
N ARG A 584 14.10 -21.51 16.61
CA ARG A 584 13.48 -21.12 17.90
C ARG A 584 14.18 -19.93 18.57
N CYS A 585 14.91 -19.15 17.78
CA CYS A 585 15.60 -17.93 18.18
C CYS A 585 15.18 -16.74 17.31
N LEU A 586 15.27 -16.87 15.99
CA LEU A 586 15.02 -15.77 15.05
C LEU A 586 13.54 -15.34 15.03
N ASN A 587 13.32 -14.01 15.01
CA ASN A 587 12.04 -13.39 14.73
C ASN A 587 11.90 -13.16 13.21
N LEU A 588 11.06 -13.94 12.55
CA LEU A 588 10.71 -13.78 11.14
C LEU A 588 9.48 -12.88 11.02
N ILE A 589 9.56 -11.87 10.15
CA ILE A 589 8.42 -11.14 9.61
C ILE A 589 8.35 -11.45 8.11
N LEU A 590 7.43 -12.33 7.72
CA LEU A 590 7.10 -12.60 6.33
C LEU A 590 6.02 -11.61 5.89
N ILE A 591 6.30 -10.80 4.87
CA ILE A 591 5.51 -9.62 4.52
C ILE A 591 5.34 -9.50 3.00
N SER A 592 4.42 -8.65 2.57
CA SER A 592 4.47 -8.04 1.24
C SER A 592 4.19 -6.55 1.30
N ASP A 593 4.48 -5.89 0.19
CA ASP A 593 4.40 -4.45 0.01
C ASP A 593 3.07 -3.97 -0.59
N HIS A 594 2.43 -4.80 -1.41
CA HIS A 594 1.07 -4.61 -1.92
C HIS A 594 0.49 -5.91 -2.48
N GLY A 595 -0.81 -5.89 -2.77
CA GLY A 595 -1.47 -6.91 -3.58
C GLY A 595 -1.36 -6.71 -5.10
N MET A 596 -2.28 -7.33 -5.84
CA MET A 596 -2.30 -7.41 -7.31
C MET A 596 -3.75 -7.57 -7.84
N GLU A 597 -4.07 -6.84 -8.90
CA GLU A 597 -5.38 -6.71 -9.55
C GLU A 597 -5.30 -7.04 -11.06
N GLN A 598 -6.40 -7.50 -11.66
CA GLN A 598 -6.46 -7.81 -13.08
C GLN A 598 -6.70 -6.54 -13.93
N GLY A 599 -5.75 -6.21 -14.81
CA GLY A 599 -5.92 -5.14 -15.79
C GLY A 599 -6.83 -5.56 -16.95
N SER A 600 -7.53 -4.59 -17.54
CA SER A 600 -8.32 -4.80 -18.75
C SER A 600 -8.20 -3.63 -19.72
N CYS A 601 -8.02 -3.93 -21.00
CA CYS A 601 -8.06 -2.94 -22.07
C CYS A 601 -9.43 -2.27 -22.25
N LYS A 602 -10.50 -2.79 -21.61
CA LYS A 602 -11.81 -2.14 -21.50
C LYS A 602 -11.90 -1.19 -20.30
N LYS A 603 -11.06 -1.38 -19.28
CA LYS A 603 -11.00 -0.57 -18.05
C LYS A 603 -9.77 0.36 -18.06
N TYR A 604 -9.57 1.08 -19.17
CA TYR A 604 -8.42 1.98 -19.34
C TYR A 604 -8.88 3.33 -19.90
N VAL A 605 -8.65 4.40 -19.12
CA VAL A 605 -8.96 5.79 -19.48
C VAL A 605 -7.80 6.41 -20.25
N TYR A 606 -8.10 7.16 -21.30
CA TYR A 606 -7.12 7.93 -22.07
C TYR A 606 -7.52 9.40 -22.08
N LEU A 607 -6.69 10.29 -21.52
CA LEU A 607 -7.04 11.71 -21.39
C LEU A 607 -7.14 12.45 -22.72
N ASN A 608 -6.50 11.96 -23.79
CA ASN A 608 -6.64 12.55 -25.12
C ASN A 608 -8.07 12.44 -25.70
N LYS A 609 -8.95 11.62 -25.12
CA LYS A 609 -10.40 11.63 -25.39
C LYS A 609 -11.06 12.96 -25.01
N TYR A 610 -10.59 13.60 -23.94
CA TYR A 610 -11.16 14.83 -23.38
C TYR A 610 -10.33 16.08 -23.72
N LEU A 611 -9.00 15.94 -23.68
CA LEU A 611 -8.04 17.04 -23.89
C LEU A 611 -7.51 17.14 -25.33
N GLY A 612 -7.76 16.14 -26.18
CA GLY A 612 -7.09 15.99 -27.47
C GLY A 612 -5.62 15.56 -27.33
N ASP A 613 -4.90 15.46 -28.45
CA ASP A 613 -3.49 15.02 -28.51
C ASP A 613 -2.51 16.14 -28.11
N ILE A 614 -2.70 16.71 -26.92
CA ILE A 614 -1.83 17.73 -26.31
C ILE A 614 -0.44 17.16 -25.97
N LYS A 615 0.58 18.02 -26.06
CA LYS A 615 1.99 17.65 -25.79
C LYS A 615 2.58 18.35 -24.57
N ASP A 616 1.88 19.36 -24.07
CA ASP A 616 2.36 20.30 -23.06
C ASP A 616 2.21 19.77 -21.62
N VAL A 617 1.71 18.54 -21.47
CA VAL A 617 1.62 17.79 -20.20
C VAL A 617 2.37 16.45 -20.28
N LYS A 618 2.67 15.90 -19.11
CA LYS A 618 3.14 14.52 -18.90
C LYS A 618 2.26 13.86 -17.84
N VAL A 619 1.84 12.63 -18.11
CA VAL A 619 0.97 11.84 -17.23
C VAL A 619 1.73 10.61 -16.76
N VAL A 620 1.85 10.44 -15.45
CA VAL A 620 2.24 9.14 -14.87
C VAL A 620 1.04 8.21 -15.03
N TYR A 621 1.20 7.12 -15.78
CA TYR A 621 0.11 6.17 -16.05
C TYR A 621 -0.10 5.16 -14.91
N GLY A 622 -1.31 4.61 -14.84
CA GLY A 622 -1.70 3.54 -13.92
C GLY A 622 -2.96 3.90 -13.13
N PRO A 623 -3.20 3.25 -11.98
CA PRO A 623 -4.35 3.55 -11.11
C PRO A 623 -4.13 4.70 -10.12
N ALA A 624 -2.88 5.10 -9.87
CA ALA A 624 -2.52 6.30 -9.13
C ALA A 624 -1.92 7.33 -10.10
N ALA A 625 -2.69 7.65 -11.15
CA ALA A 625 -2.22 8.50 -12.23
C ALA A 625 -2.09 9.97 -11.77
N ARG A 626 -1.13 10.68 -12.34
CA ARG A 626 -0.75 12.05 -11.92
C ARG A 626 -0.32 12.88 -13.13
N LEU A 627 -0.58 14.19 -13.13
CA LEU A 627 -0.36 15.09 -14.26
C LEU A 627 0.46 16.32 -13.86
N ARG A 628 1.50 16.59 -14.65
CA ARG A 628 2.32 17.81 -14.60
C ARG A 628 2.50 18.41 -16.00
N PRO A 629 2.89 19.69 -16.15
CA PRO A 629 3.38 20.21 -17.43
C PRO A 629 4.60 19.42 -17.93
N SER A 630 4.81 19.47 -19.26
CA SER A 630 6.05 19.04 -19.92
C SER A 630 7.21 20.01 -19.65
N ASP A 631 6.89 21.31 -19.55
CA ASP A 631 7.83 22.41 -19.29
C ASP A 631 8.09 22.53 -17.78
N VAL A 632 9.25 22.04 -17.33
CA VAL A 632 9.60 21.95 -15.89
C VAL A 632 11.08 22.30 -15.67
N PRO A 633 11.43 22.96 -14.54
CA PRO A 633 10.57 23.31 -13.41
C PRO A 633 9.67 24.54 -13.65
N ASP A 634 9.95 25.34 -14.68
CA ASP A 634 9.42 26.69 -14.90
C ASP A 634 7.89 26.83 -14.86
N LYS A 635 7.11 25.81 -15.28
CA LYS A 635 5.63 25.82 -15.18
C LYS A 635 5.08 25.00 -14.03
N TYR A 636 5.91 24.25 -13.30
CA TYR A 636 5.43 23.24 -12.34
C TYR A 636 4.45 23.81 -11.29
N TYR A 637 4.68 25.04 -10.83
CA TYR A 637 3.81 25.75 -9.89
C TYR A 637 2.88 26.79 -10.53
N SER A 638 3.12 27.20 -11.79
CA SER A 638 2.37 28.26 -12.48
C SER A 638 1.37 27.74 -13.53
N PHE A 639 1.18 26.42 -13.61
CA PHE A 639 0.31 25.76 -14.56
C PHE A 639 -1.13 25.68 -14.01
N ASP A 640 -2.14 25.86 -14.87
CA ASP A 640 -3.53 25.85 -14.44
C ASP A 640 -4.07 24.41 -14.30
N TYR A 641 -3.74 23.80 -13.16
CA TYR A 641 -4.27 22.51 -12.76
C TYR A 641 -5.78 22.57 -12.42
N GLU A 642 -6.30 23.73 -12.05
CA GLU A 642 -7.71 23.92 -11.71
C GLU A 642 -8.61 23.83 -12.93
N ASP A 643 -8.23 24.46 -14.05
CA ASP A 643 -8.95 24.35 -15.33
C ASP A 643 -8.99 22.90 -15.81
N ILE A 644 -7.84 22.20 -15.82
CA ILE A 644 -7.81 20.78 -16.24
C ILE A 644 -8.60 19.89 -15.27
N ALA A 645 -8.56 20.14 -13.96
CA ALA A 645 -9.38 19.39 -13.00
C ALA A 645 -10.89 19.60 -13.25
N LYS A 646 -11.33 20.84 -13.49
CA LYS A 646 -12.73 21.17 -13.78
C LYS A 646 -13.18 20.59 -15.13
N ASN A 647 -12.34 20.70 -16.15
CA ASN A 647 -12.56 20.13 -17.49
C ASN A 647 -12.71 18.60 -17.43
N LEU A 648 -11.87 17.90 -16.65
CA LEU A 648 -11.96 16.44 -16.48
C LEU A 648 -12.98 15.96 -15.44
N SER A 649 -13.73 16.87 -14.80
CA SER A 649 -14.76 16.50 -13.82
C SER A 649 -16.10 16.21 -14.50
N CYS A 650 -16.72 15.08 -14.16
CA CYS A 650 -18.12 14.75 -14.50
C CYS A 650 -18.46 14.82 -16.01
N GLN A 651 -17.51 14.46 -16.88
CA GLN A 651 -17.70 14.41 -18.33
C GLN A 651 -18.60 13.25 -18.76
N GLU A 652 -18.65 12.17 -17.98
CA GLU A 652 -19.49 11.00 -18.24
C GLU A 652 -20.29 10.58 -16.98
N PRO A 653 -21.51 10.05 -17.14
CA PRO A 653 -22.19 9.37 -16.04
C PRO A 653 -21.39 8.13 -15.63
N ASN A 654 -21.26 7.90 -14.32
CA ASN A 654 -20.44 6.81 -13.75
C ASN A 654 -18.96 6.84 -14.21
N GLN A 655 -18.37 8.05 -14.26
CA GLN A 655 -16.97 8.25 -14.66
C GLN A 655 -15.98 7.57 -13.68
N HIS A 656 -15.39 6.46 -14.11
CA HIS A 656 -14.47 5.61 -13.33
C HIS A 656 -13.09 6.20 -13.01
N PHE A 657 -12.93 7.52 -13.14
CA PHE A 657 -11.75 8.27 -12.71
C PHE A 657 -12.17 9.66 -12.24
N LYS A 658 -11.53 10.18 -11.18
CA LYS A 658 -11.91 11.46 -10.57
C LYS A 658 -10.67 12.35 -10.41
N PRO A 659 -10.62 13.54 -11.06
CA PRO A 659 -9.50 14.46 -10.90
C PRO A 659 -9.51 15.10 -9.51
N TYR A 660 -8.34 15.16 -8.88
CA TYR A 660 -8.14 15.79 -7.58
C TYR A 660 -6.90 16.67 -7.61
N LEU A 661 -7.04 17.94 -7.22
CA LEU A 661 -5.88 18.66 -6.67
C LEU A 661 -5.45 17.94 -5.39
N LYS A 662 -4.16 17.69 -5.21
CA LYS A 662 -3.66 16.76 -4.18
C LYS A 662 -4.14 17.07 -2.76
N GLN A 663 -4.34 18.34 -2.41
CA GLN A 663 -4.85 18.77 -1.11
C GLN A 663 -6.32 18.38 -0.81
N PHE A 664 -7.09 17.99 -1.84
CA PHE A 664 -8.47 17.53 -1.73
C PHE A 664 -8.61 15.99 -1.79
N LEU A 665 -7.51 15.25 -1.91
CA LEU A 665 -7.54 13.78 -1.77
C LEU A 665 -7.99 13.39 -0.35
N PRO A 666 -8.67 12.23 -0.17
CA PRO A 666 -9.05 11.73 1.15
C PRO A 666 -7.85 11.66 2.11
N LYS A 667 -7.93 12.35 3.25
CA LYS A 667 -6.78 12.59 4.13
C LYS A 667 -6.11 11.31 4.65
N ARG A 668 -6.87 10.22 4.81
CA ARG A 668 -6.35 8.86 5.09
C ARG A 668 -5.29 8.33 4.11
N LEU A 669 -5.12 8.95 2.94
CA LEU A 669 -4.12 8.55 1.95
C LEU A 669 -2.72 9.14 2.24
N HIS A 670 -2.62 10.23 3.03
CA HIS A 670 -1.36 10.92 3.39
C HIS A 670 -0.44 11.14 2.17
N PHE A 671 -1.00 11.83 1.16
CA PHE A 671 -0.44 11.93 -0.19
C PHE A 671 -0.65 13.33 -0.84
N ALA A 672 -0.23 14.39 -0.14
CA ALA A 672 -0.28 15.77 -0.65
C ALA A 672 1.00 16.59 -0.38
N LYS A 673 1.60 16.44 0.81
CA LYS A 673 2.62 17.34 1.37
C LYS A 673 3.88 17.50 0.52
N SER A 674 4.32 16.45 -0.19
CA SER A 674 5.58 16.47 -0.94
C SER A 674 5.47 17.24 -2.26
N ASP A 675 6.46 18.07 -2.57
CA ASP A 675 6.66 18.70 -3.89
C ASP A 675 6.75 17.69 -5.04
N ARG A 676 7.15 16.44 -4.74
CA ARG A 676 7.28 15.33 -5.70
C ARG A 676 5.94 14.72 -6.12
N ILE A 677 4.88 15.02 -5.39
CA ILE A 677 3.51 14.65 -5.74
C ILE A 677 2.99 15.78 -6.64
N GLU A 678 2.76 15.45 -7.92
CA GLU A 678 2.24 16.40 -8.89
C GLU A 678 0.92 17.03 -8.39
N PRO A 679 0.71 18.36 -8.58
CA PRO A 679 -0.46 19.05 -8.03
C PRO A 679 -1.82 18.49 -8.48
N LEU A 680 -1.92 17.92 -9.69
CA LEU A 680 -3.10 17.21 -10.19
C LEU A 680 -2.88 15.69 -10.18
N THR A 681 -3.77 15.02 -9.46
CA THR A 681 -3.82 13.56 -9.29
C THR A 681 -5.15 13.01 -9.81
N PHE A 682 -5.23 11.71 -10.02
CA PHE A 682 -6.48 11.01 -10.34
C PHE A 682 -6.70 9.86 -9.37
N TYR A 683 -7.87 9.86 -8.74
CA TYR A 683 -8.42 8.68 -8.06
C TYR A 683 -9.12 7.80 -9.12
N LEU A 684 -9.03 6.48 -8.97
CA LEU A 684 -9.62 5.52 -9.90
C LEU A 684 -10.35 4.39 -9.18
N ASP A 685 -11.42 3.91 -9.82
CA ASP A 685 -12.19 2.76 -9.36
C ASP A 685 -11.40 1.44 -9.44
N PRO A 686 -11.79 0.39 -8.70
CA PRO A 686 -11.18 -0.93 -8.80
C PRO A 686 -11.12 -1.46 -10.24
N GLN A 687 -10.00 -2.09 -10.58
CA GLN A 687 -9.63 -2.58 -11.93
C GLN A 687 -9.43 -1.52 -13.02
N TRP A 688 -9.58 -0.21 -12.74
CA TRP A 688 -9.34 0.85 -13.72
C TRP A 688 -7.91 1.41 -13.68
N GLN A 689 -7.43 1.88 -14.83
CA GLN A 689 -6.16 2.57 -15.01
C GLN A 689 -6.31 3.77 -15.96
N LEU A 690 -5.42 4.76 -15.89
CA LEU A 690 -5.41 5.97 -16.71
C LEU A 690 -4.05 6.22 -17.37
N ALA A 691 -4.04 6.85 -18.54
CA ALA A 691 -2.87 7.38 -19.23
C ALA A 691 -3.24 8.61 -20.09
N LEU A 692 -2.25 9.31 -20.65
CA LEU A 692 -2.52 10.37 -21.62
C LEU A 692 -3.15 9.80 -22.92
N ASN A 693 -2.57 8.73 -23.46
CA ASN A 693 -2.99 8.06 -24.69
C ASN A 693 -2.58 6.57 -24.68
N PRO A 694 -3.06 5.73 -25.62
CA PRO A 694 -2.74 4.30 -25.65
C PRO A 694 -1.26 3.93 -25.84
N SER A 695 -0.42 4.86 -26.31
CA SER A 695 1.02 4.65 -26.55
C SER A 695 1.87 4.88 -25.30
N GLU A 696 1.37 5.66 -24.33
CA GLU A 696 2.09 6.03 -23.10
C GLU A 696 1.82 5.09 -21.92
N ARG A 697 1.42 3.83 -22.17
CA ARG A 697 1.17 2.80 -21.14
C ARG A 697 1.83 1.44 -21.46
N LYS A 698 1.93 0.56 -20.45
CA LYS A 698 2.19 -0.89 -20.65
C LYS A 698 1.01 -1.55 -21.40
N TYR A 699 1.14 -2.86 -21.68
CA TYR A 699 0.03 -3.69 -22.16
C TYR A 699 -1.15 -3.66 -21.18
N CYS A 700 -2.34 -3.32 -21.65
CA CYS A 700 -3.50 -3.04 -20.79
C CYS A 700 -4.21 -4.28 -20.21
N GLY A 701 -3.84 -5.49 -20.62
CA GLY A 701 -4.32 -6.75 -20.04
C GLY A 701 -3.38 -7.37 -18.99
N SER A 702 -2.26 -6.72 -18.67
CA SER A 702 -1.36 -7.18 -17.59
C SER A 702 -2.06 -7.08 -16.24
N GLY A 703 -1.62 -7.87 -15.25
CA GLY A 703 -1.92 -7.54 -13.86
C GLY A 703 -1.36 -6.16 -13.50
N PHE A 704 -1.94 -5.50 -12.51
CA PHE A 704 -1.45 -4.22 -12.01
C PHE A 704 -1.79 -4.00 -10.53
N HIS A 705 -1.19 -2.95 -9.98
CA HIS A 705 -1.23 -2.55 -8.57
C HIS A 705 -1.02 -1.03 -8.53
N GLY A 706 -1.19 -0.39 -7.38
CA GLY A 706 -1.03 1.06 -7.20
C GLY A 706 -2.32 1.81 -6.87
N SER A 707 -3.47 1.14 -6.86
CA SER A 707 -4.78 1.72 -6.54
C SER A 707 -4.90 2.14 -5.07
N ASP A 708 -6.07 2.65 -4.66
CA ASP A 708 -6.43 2.93 -3.27
C ASP A 708 -5.98 1.81 -2.33
N ASN A 709 -5.29 2.18 -1.24
CA ASN A 709 -4.71 1.26 -0.28
C ASN A 709 -5.74 0.50 0.56
N ALA A 710 -7.02 0.86 0.49
CA ALA A 710 -8.12 0.18 1.16
C ALA A 710 -8.93 -0.76 0.23
N PHE A 711 -8.55 -0.95 -1.04
CA PHE A 711 -9.15 -1.97 -1.90
C PHE A 711 -8.65 -3.38 -1.52
N SER A 712 -9.55 -4.37 -1.52
CA SER A 712 -9.29 -5.76 -1.10
C SER A 712 -8.12 -6.40 -1.87
N ASN A 713 -8.13 -6.32 -3.21
CA ASN A 713 -7.05 -6.87 -4.05
C ASN A 713 -5.69 -6.16 -3.88
N MET A 714 -5.63 -5.01 -3.20
CA MET A 714 -4.38 -4.31 -2.87
C MET A 714 -3.83 -4.65 -1.48
N GLN A 715 -4.58 -5.36 -0.62
CA GLN A 715 -4.11 -5.73 0.72
C GLN A 715 -2.92 -6.72 0.65
N ALA A 716 -2.01 -6.58 1.60
CA ALA A 716 -0.73 -7.29 1.65
C ALA A 716 -0.70 -8.40 2.71
N LEU A 717 0.31 -9.26 2.62
CA LEU A 717 0.61 -10.34 3.56
C LEU A 717 1.34 -9.79 4.80
N PHE A 718 1.03 -10.33 5.97
CA PHE A 718 1.88 -10.24 7.16
C PHE A 718 1.74 -11.51 8.02
N ILE A 719 2.87 -12.14 8.35
CA ILE A 719 3.00 -13.18 9.38
C ILE A 719 4.25 -12.88 10.22
N GLY A 720 4.09 -12.78 11.54
CA GLY A 720 5.18 -12.79 12.52
C GLY A 720 5.34 -14.17 13.15
N TYR A 721 6.55 -14.70 13.19
CA TYR A 721 6.88 -15.99 13.82
C TYR A 721 8.24 -15.93 14.52
N GLY A 722 8.32 -16.42 15.75
CA GLY A 722 9.51 -16.38 16.59
C GLY A 722 9.18 -15.95 18.03
N PRO A 723 10.16 -15.97 18.96
CA PRO A 723 9.93 -15.77 20.40
C PRO A 723 9.37 -14.40 20.79
N GLY A 724 9.51 -13.38 19.95
CA GLY A 724 8.89 -12.07 20.18
C GLY A 724 7.38 -12.06 19.92
N PHE A 725 6.89 -12.94 19.05
CA PHE A 725 5.50 -13.00 18.60
C PHE A 725 4.66 -13.99 19.41
N LYS A 726 3.35 -13.75 19.45
CA LYS A 726 2.38 -14.74 19.94
C LYS A 726 2.22 -15.90 18.96
N HIS A 727 1.82 -17.04 19.49
CA HIS A 727 1.54 -18.24 18.71
C HIS A 727 0.05 -18.37 18.39
N SER A 728 -0.25 -19.01 17.25
CA SER A 728 -1.61 -19.31 16.76
C SER A 728 -2.63 -18.17 16.89
N THR A 729 -2.20 -16.94 16.63
CA THR A 729 -2.98 -15.73 16.90
C THR A 729 -3.36 -15.01 15.60
N GLU A 730 -4.66 -14.87 15.32
CA GLU A 730 -5.14 -13.97 14.26
C GLU A 730 -5.50 -12.59 14.85
N VAL A 731 -5.08 -11.52 14.19
CA VAL A 731 -5.35 -10.12 14.59
C VAL A 731 -6.04 -9.32 13.48
N ASP A 732 -6.74 -8.27 13.88
CA ASP A 732 -7.39 -7.30 12.96
C ASP A 732 -6.39 -6.66 11.98
N SER A 733 -6.91 -6.08 10.90
CA SER A 733 -6.11 -5.37 9.88
C SER A 733 -5.41 -4.13 10.47
N PHE A 734 -4.10 -3.99 10.20
CA PHE A 734 -3.28 -2.83 10.58
C PHE A 734 -2.44 -2.33 9.40
N GLU A 735 -1.75 -1.20 9.56
CA GLU A 735 -1.04 -0.50 8.46
C GLU A 735 0.47 -0.78 8.47
N ASN A 736 1.08 -0.87 7.29
CA ASN A 736 2.50 -1.25 7.19
C ASN A 736 3.49 -0.22 7.76
N VAL A 737 3.07 1.03 8.00
CA VAL A 737 3.83 2.04 8.76
C VAL A 737 4.03 1.67 10.24
N GLU A 738 3.14 0.84 10.81
CA GLU A 738 3.24 0.40 12.21
C GLU A 738 4.39 -0.62 12.42
N VAL A 739 4.83 -1.30 11.34
CA VAL A 739 5.82 -2.38 11.37
C VAL A 739 7.22 -1.89 11.78
N TYR A 740 7.56 -0.63 11.50
CA TYR A 740 8.84 -0.05 11.94
C TYR A 740 8.99 -0.02 13.46
N ASN A 741 7.94 0.40 14.19
CA ASN A 741 7.96 0.40 15.66
C ASN A 741 8.05 -1.03 16.19
N LEU A 742 7.27 -1.96 15.63
CA LEU A 742 7.32 -3.39 15.98
C LEU A 742 8.72 -3.99 15.80
N MET A 743 9.42 -3.68 14.69
CA MET A 743 10.79 -4.15 14.48
C MET A 743 11.80 -3.49 15.42
N CYS A 744 11.57 -2.24 15.84
CA CYS A 744 12.38 -1.60 16.87
C CYS A 744 12.17 -2.29 18.23
N ASP A 745 10.92 -2.57 18.61
CA ASP A 745 10.56 -3.29 19.83
C ASP A 745 11.19 -4.69 19.87
N LEU A 746 11.12 -5.46 18.78
CA LEU A 746 11.75 -6.79 18.65
C LEU A 746 13.29 -6.78 18.76
N LEU A 747 13.93 -5.64 18.53
CA LEU A 747 15.38 -5.45 18.58
C LEU A 747 15.85 -4.63 19.80
N ASN A 748 14.95 -4.29 20.73
CA ASN A 748 15.21 -3.41 21.87
C ASN A 748 15.77 -2.02 21.47
N LEU A 749 15.34 -1.49 20.31
CA LEU A 749 15.74 -0.20 19.77
C LEU A 749 14.74 0.90 20.14
N THR A 750 15.25 2.10 20.39
CA THR A 750 14.42 3.32 20.37
C THR A 750 14.11 3.67 18.91
N PRO A 751 12.84 3.77 18.50
CA PRO A 751 12.47 4.16 17.13
C PRO A 751 12.73 5.65 16.87
N ALA A 752 13.08 6.00 15.63
CA ALA A 752 13.09 7.38 15.16
C ALA A 752 11.66 7.92 15.00
N PRO A 753 11.43 9.25 15.00
CA PRO A 753 10.10 9.83 14.82
C PRO A 753 9.46 9.42 13.48
N ASN A 754 8.31 8.73 13.56
CA ASN A 754 7.62 8.12 12.42
C ASN A 754 6.09 8.35 12.48
N ASN A 755 5.35 7.83 11.49
CA ASN A 755 3.89 7.94 11.41
C ASN A 755 3.14 6.76 12.07
N GLY A 756 3.83 5.70 12.47
CA GLY A 756 3.27 4.59 13.22
C GLY A 756 3.00 4.94 14.69
N THR A 757 1.94 4.37 15.24
CA THR A 757 1.40 4.65 16.57
C THR A 757 2.01 3.70 17.61
N HIS A 758 3.26 3.95 18.04
CA HIS A 758 4.02 3.07 18.95
C HIS A 758 3.18 2.59 20.16
N GLY A 759 3.05 1.27 20.31
CA GLY A 759 2.15 0.62 21.27
C GLY A 759 0.87 0.00 20.67
N SER A 760 0.49 0.35 19.44
CA SER A 760 -0.66 -0.21 18.71
C SER A 760 -0.54 -1.73 18.52
N LEU A 761 0.64 -2.20 18.12
CA LEU A 761 0.94 -3.60 17.81
C LEU A 761 1.42 -4.42 19.03
N ASN A 762 1.38 -3.87 20.25
CA ASN A 762 1.69 -4.62 21.48
C ASN A 762 0.89 -5.94 21.59
N HIS A 763 -0.31 -5.97 21.01
CA HIS A 763 -1.16 -7.15 21.03
C HIS A 763 -0.65 -8.33 20.16
N LEU A 764 0.32 -8.11 19.27
CA LEU A 764 1.03 -9.15 18.49
C LEU A 764 2.21 -9.76 19.27
N LEU A 765 2.77 -9.03 20.24
CA LEU A 765 3.99 -9.41 20.97
C LEU A 765 3.66 -10.26 22.20
N SER A 766 4.47 -11.28 22.47
CA SER A 766 4.37 -12.08 23.69
C SER A 766 4.80 -11.28 24.92
N ASN A 767 5.86 -10.46 24.78
CA ASN A 767 6.38 -9.59 25.84
C ASN A 767 6.59 -8.16 25.29
N PRO A 768 5.58 -7.26 25.39
CA PRO A 768 5.69 -5.91 24.86
C PRO A 768 6.68 -5.03 25.65
N VAL A 769 7.73 -4.54 24.99
CA VAL A 769 8.80 -3.75 25.64
C VAL A 769 8.41 -2.29 25.89
N TYR A 770 7.51 -1.73 25.07
CA TYR A 770 7.01 -0.36 25.23
C TYR A 770 5.61 -0.32 25.84
N THR A 771 5.44 0.42 26.94
CA THR A 771 4.12 0.69 27.53
C THR A 771 3.64 2.11 27.14
N PRO A 772 2.67 2.24 26.21
CA PRO A 772 2.20 3.54 25.76
C PRO A 772 1.47 4.32 26.86
N LYS A 773 1.47 5.66 26.73
CA LYS A 773 0.82 6.59 27.67
C LYS A 773 0.02 7.62 26.88
N HIS A 774 -1.12 8.05 27.42
CA HIS A 774 -1.91 9.12 26.80
C HIS A 774 -1.11 10.43 26.74
N PRO A 775 -1.23 11.21 25.64
CA PRO A 775 -0.60 12.51 25.54
C PRO A 775 -1.23 13.46 26.56
N LYS A 776 -0.37 14.18 27.30
CA LYS A 776 -0.81 15.16 28.30
C LYS A 776 -1.33 16.43 27.61
N GLU A 777 -2.38 17.00 28.18
CA GLU A 777 -2.93 18.28 27.76
C GLU A 777 -1.94 19.42 28.02
N VAL A 778 -1.73 20.32 27.06
CA VAL A 778 -0.65 21.34 27.11
C VAL A 778 -1.03 22.53 27.99
N ARG A 779 -2.33 22.85 28.09
CA ARG A 779 -2.88 23.90 28.97
C ARG A 779 -4.07 23.37 29.75
N SER A 780 -4.23 23.84 30.98
CA SER A 780 -5.50 23.74 31.69
C SER A 780 -6.57 24.57 30.97
N LEU A 781 -7.79 24.05 30.89
CA LEU A 781 -8.96 24.78 30.42
C LEU A 781 -9.15 26.09 31.19
N VAL A 782 -9.60 27.14 30.50
CA VAL A 782 -10.06 28.39 31.13
C VAL A 782 -11.55 28.32 31.46
N GLN A 783 -12.03 29.22 32.33
CA GLN A 783 -13.45 29.34 32.65
C GLN A 783 -14.14 30.35 31.72
N CYS A 784 -15.37 30.05 31.33
CA CYS A 784 -16.27 30.95 30.59
C CYS A 784 -17.47 31.33 31.48
N PRO A 785 -17.29 32.22 32.47
CA PRO A 785 -18.35 32.64 33.39
C PRO A 785 -19.37 33.57 32.70
N PHE A 786 -20.56 33.68 33.26
CA PHE A 786 -21.57 34.64 32.81
C PHE A 786 -21.14 36.08 33.19
N PRO A 787 -20.89 36.98 32.22
CA PRO A 787 -20.68 38.39 32.48
C PRO A 787 -22.04 39.09 32.71
N ARG A 788 -22.02 40.23 33.42
CA ARG A 788 -23.18 41.14 33.51
C ARG A 788 -23.29 42.00 32.24
N ALA A 789 -23.40 41.36 31.08
CA ALA A 789 -23.54 42.01 29.79
C ALA A 789 -25.02 42.11 29.36
N PRO A 790 -25.46 43.21 28.73
CA PRO A 790 -26.78 43.28 28.11
C PRO A 790 -26.86 42.36 26.89
N ARG A 791 -28.07 41.86 26.57
CA ARG A 791 -28.35 41.17 25.30
C ARG A 791 -28.26 42.15 24.14
N GLU A 792 -27.57 41.77 23.08
CA GLU A 792 -27.49 42.51 21.81
C GLU A 792 -28.44 41.94 20.75
N SER A 793 -28.79 42.75 19.74
CA SER A 793 -29.39 42.21 18.52
C SER A 793 -28.37 41.37 17.73
N LEU A 794 -28.83 40.22 17.25
CA LEU A 794 -28.17 39.40 16.23
C LEU A 794 -28.79 39.58 14.84
N ASP A 795 -29.88 40.36 14.72
CA ASP A 795 -30.64 40.66 13.50
C ASP A 795 -31.25 39.42 12.80
N CYS A 796 -31.46 38.37 13.59
CA CYS A 796 -32.09 37.11 13.22
C CYS A 796 -33.59 37.25 12.95
N SER A 797 -34.21 36.23 12.39
CA SER A 797 -35.65 36.16 12.15
C SER A 797 -36.11 34.72 12.34
N CYS A 798 -36.23 34.31 13.61
CA CYS A 798 -36.64 32.97 14.02
C CYS A 798 -38.11 32.70 13.70
N ASP A 799 -38.45 31.43 13.44
CA ASP A 799 -39.83 30.98 13.37
C ASP A 799 -40.50 31.04 14.76
N PRO A 800 -41.77 31.46 14.89
CA PRO A 800 -42.51 31.45 16.14
C PRO A 800 -42.69 30.06 16.80
N SER A 801 -42.44 28.95 16.12
CA SER A 801 -42.43 27.61 16.74
C SER A 801 -41.25 27.40 17.72
N ILE A 802 -40.14 28.13 17.51
CA ILE A 802 -38.90 28.00 18.27
C ILE A 802 -39.04 28.75 19.59
N LEU A 803 -39.16 27.99 20.70
CA LEU A 803 -39.27 28.57 22.04
C LEU A 803 -37.96 29.29 22.43
N PRO A 804 -37.96 30.62 22.66
CA PRO A 804 -36.73 31.35 22.96
C PRO A 804 -36.23 31.06 24.37
N ILE A 805 -34.90 31.12 24.55
CA ILE A 805 -34.25 31.09 25.88
C ILE A 805 -34.66 32.35 26.65
N VAL A 806 -35.71 32.26 27.48
CA VAL A 806 -36.28 33.43 28.18
C VAL A 806 -35.27 34.02 29.15
N ASP A 807 -34.82 33.22 30.13
CA ASP A 807 -33.76 33.56 31.07
C ASP A 807 -32.52 32.70 30.80
N PHE A 808 -31.51 33.33 30.18
CA PHE A 808 -30.23 32.71 29.86
C PHE A 808 -29.44 32.29 31.10
N GLN A 809 -29.54 33.07 32.18
CA GLN A 809 -28.74 32.84 33.38
C GLN A 809 -29.35 31.75 34.24
N THR A 810 -30.69 31.69 34.37
CA THR A 810 -31.34 30.57 35.06
C THR A 810 -31.21 29.25 34.26
N GLN A 811 -31.33 29.27 32.94
CA GLN A 811 -31.30 28.04 32.13
C GLN A 811 -29.91 27.39 32.00
N LEU A 812 -28.82 28.16 32.06
CA LEU A 812 -27.45 27.63 31.84
C LEU A 812 -26.53 27.73 33.08
N ASN A 813 -27.02 28.24 34.21
CA ASN A 813 -26.33 28.14 35.51
C ASN A 813 -26.65 26.79 36.18
N LEU A 814 -26.15 25.72 35.59
CA LEU A 814 -26.38 24.33 35.98
C LEU A 814 -25.89 24.04 37.41
N THR A 815 -26.60 23.20 38.14
CA THR A 815 -26.10 22.62 39.40
C THR A 815 -25.03 21.56 39.13
N MET A 816 -24.19 21.27 40.14
CA MET A 816 -23.20 20.18 40.07
C MET A 816 -23.84 18.80 39.79
N ALA A 817 -25.12 18.61 40.08
CA ALA A 817 -25.84 17.38 39.78
C ALA A 817 -26.19 17.29 38.28
N GLU A 818 -26.66 18.39 37.68
CA GLU A 818 -26.97 18.48 36.26
C GLU A 818 -25.69 18.44 35.40
N GLU A 819 -24.63 19.19 35.76
CA GLU A 819 -23.34 19.10 35.06
C GLU A 819 -22.80 17.66 35.05
N LYS A 820 -22.93 16.93 36.17
CA LYS A 820 -22.52 15.53 36.28
C LYS A 820 -23.40 14.59 35.44
N ALA A 821 -24.69 14.85 35.32
CA ALA A 821 -25.60 14.09 34.46
C ALA A 821 -25.31 14.35 32.98
N ILE A 822 -25.14 15.61 32.59
CA ILE A 822 -24.77 16.06 31.25
C ILE A 822 -23.41 15.47 30.85
N LYS A 823 -22.38 15.57 31.70
CA LYS A 823 -21.08 14.93 31.45
C LYS A 823 -21.22 13.43 31.23
N ARG A 824 -22.06 12.73 32.01
CA ARG A 824 -22.28 11.28 31.83
C ARG A 824 -22.95 10.94 30.51
N GLY A 825 -23.92 11.74 30.05
CA GLY A 825 -24.65 11.52 28.81
C GLY A 825 -23.87 11.92 27.55
N ALA A 826 -23.25 13.09 27.56
CA ALA A 826 -22.54 13.64 26.40
C ALA A 826 -21.08 13.16 26.27
N LEU A 827 -20.40 12.89 27.39
CA LEU A 827 -18.96 12.57 27.43
C LEU A 827 -18.65 11.21 28.08
N PRO A 828 -19.28 10.09 27.64
CA PRO A 828 -19.16 8.77 28.27
C PRO A 828 -17.74 8.17 28.25
N TYR A 829 -16.84 8.72 27.43
CA TYR A 829 -15.45 8.27 27.27
C TYR A 829 -14.42 9.31 27.75
N GLY A 830 -14.90 10.37 28.42
CA GLY A 830 -14.14 11.57 28.72
C GLY A 830 -14.18 12.58 27.58
N ARG A 831 -13.95 13.86 27.90
CA ARG A 831 -13.85 14.91 26.88
C ARG A 831 -12.59 14.75 26.03
N PRO A 832 -12.62 15.17 24.76
CA PRO A 832 -11.41 15.44 23.99
C PRO A 832 -10.46 16.35 24.77
N ARG A 833 -9.17 16.03 24.73
CA ARG A 833 -8.07 16.77 25.36
C ARG A 833 -7.32 17.57 24.31
N VAL A 834 -6.94 18.82 24.62
CA VAL A 834 -6.31 19.73 23.65
C VAL A 834 -4.79 19.66 23.73
N LEU A 835 -4.16 19.11 22.70
CA LEU A 835 -2.70 19.02 22.57
C LEU A 835 -2.09 20.29 21.98
N GLN A 836 -2.92 21.18 21.42
CA GLN A 836 -2.52 22.51 20.97
C GLN A 836 -2.27 23.49 22.14
N ASN A 837 -1.42 24.49 21.92
CA ASN A 837 -1.19 25.61 22.84
C ASN A 837 -2.31 26.69 22.73
N SER A 838 -3.58 26.28 22.84
CA SER A 838 -4.77 27.12 22.64
C SER A 838 -5.48 27.49 23.95
N THR A 839 -6.23 28.58 23.94
CA THR A 839 -7.06 29.11 25.03
C THR A 839 -8.49 28.59 24.89
N VAL A 840 -8.80 27.47 25.57
CA VAL A 840 -10.06 26.73 25.41
C VAL A 840 -10.84 26.65 26.72
N CYS A 841 -12.15 26.86 26.68
CA CYS A 841 -13.07 26.61 27.80
C CYS A 841 -14.08 25.51 27.47
N LEU A 842 -14.71 24.95 28.50
CA LEU A 842 -15.88 24.09 28.33
C LEU A 842 -17.16 24.92 28.42
N LEU A 843 -18.07 24.68 27.49
CA LEU A 843 -19.45 25.12 27.57
C LEU A 843 -20.33 23.88 27.72
N TYR A 844 -21.21 23.89 28.71
CA TYR A 844 -22.20 22.86 28.96
C TYR A 844 -23.59 23.33 28.50
N GLN A 845 -24.35 22.40 27.95
CA GLN A 845 -25.75 22.52 27.52
C GLN A 845 -26.47 21.21 27.92
N HIS A 846 -27.79 21.19 27.98
CA HIS A 846 -28.54 20.02 28.47
C HIS A 846 -28.34 18.73 27.65
N GLN A 847 -28.07 18.82 26.34
CA GLN A 847 -27.89 17.65 25.46
C GLN A 847 -26.47 17.49 24.89
N PHE A 848 -25.61 18.51 25.01
CA PHE A 848 -24.23 18.48 24.48
C PHE A 848 -23.23 19.24 25.36
N VAL A 849 -21.94 18.99 25.12
CA VAL A 849 -20.82 19.75 25.71
C VAL A 849 -19.87 20.16 24.59
N SER A 850 -19.28 21.35 24.66
CA SER A 850 -18.33 21.82 23.65
C SER A 850 -17.03 22.38 24.24
N GLY A 851 -15.94 22.22 23.49
CA GLY A 851 -14.66 22.87 23.75
C GLY A 851 -14.52 24.11 22.87
N TYR A 852 -14.78 25.30 23.44
CA TYR A 852 -14.77 26.56 22.70
C TYR A 852 -13.40 27.24 22.77
N SER A 853 -12.81 27.56 21.61
CA SER A 853 -11.52 28.28 21.55
C SER A 853 -11.73 29.78 21.40
N HIS A 854 -11.14 30.55 22.31
CA HIS A 854 -11.11 32.01 22.23
C HIS A 854 -10.17 32.51 21.13
N ASP A 855 -9.19 31.71 20.69
CA ASP A 855 -8.18 32.17 19.72
C ASP A 855 -8.73 32.22 18.29
N ILE A 856 -9.78 31.42 18.00
CA ILE A 856 -10.45 31.34 16.68
C ILE A 856 -11.96 31.63 16.72
N LEU A 857 -12.50 31.98 17.89
CA LEU A 857 -13.91 32.37 18.11
C LEU A 857 -14.95 31.34 17.63
N MET A 858 -14.64 30.04 17.77
CA MET A 858 -15.53 28.93 17.44
C MET A 858 -15.22 27.66 18.28
N PRO A 859 -16.18 26.72 18.39
CA PRO A 859 -15.91 25.39 18.97
C PRO A 859 -14.86 24.61 18.17
N LEU A 860 -13.88 24.03 18.87
CA LEU A 860 -12.96 23.03 18.31
C LEU A 860 -13.64 21.66 18.19
N TRP A 861 -14.57 21.38 19.11
CA TRP A 861 -15.40 20.18 19.10
C TRP A 861 -16.70 20.42 19.87
N THR A 862 -17.77 19.72 19.46
CA THR A 862 -18.94 19.41 20.30
C THR A 862 -19.02 17.90 20.49
N SER A 863 -19.65 17.46 21.58
CA SER A 863 -20.01 16.05 21.76
C SER A 863 -21.37 15.90 22.41
N TYR A 864 -22.13 14.93 21.91
CA TYR A 864 -23.51 14.61 22.29
C TYR A 864 -23.76 13.12 22.05
N THR A 865 -24.85 12.58 22.60
CA THR A 865 -25.26 11.18 22.38
C THR A 865 -26.70 11.13 21.92
N ILE A 866 -26.94 10.52 20.76
CA ILE A 866 -28.27 10.19 20.24
C ILE A 866 -28.65 8.83 20.84
N ASP A 867 -29.78 8.74 21.51
CA ASP A 867 -30.36 7.48 21.95
C ASP A 867 -31.26 6.90 20.85
N ARG A 868 -31.43 5.57 20.82
CA ARG A 868 -32.13 4.85 19.74
C ARG A 868 -33.53 5.39 19.39
N ASN A 869 -34.22 5.98 20.35
CA ASN A 869 -35.60 6.45 20.24
C ASN A 869 -35.71 8.00 20.25
N ASP A 870 -34.61 8.73 20.09
CA ASP A 870 -34.65 10.19 20.02
C ASP A 870 -35.29 10.67 18.71
N SER A 871 -36.13 11.71 18.80
CA SER A 871 -36.79 12.32 17.65
C SER A 871 -35.91 13.36 16.96
N PHE A 872 -35.80 13.24 15.63
CA PHE A 872 -35.28 14.27 14.74
C PHE A 872 -36.42 15.08 14.14
N PHE A 873 -36.32 16.41 14.20
CA PHE A 873 -37.37 17.35 13.82
C PHE A 873 -37.04 18.09 12.52
N THR A 874 -38.07 18.42 11.73
CA THR A 874 -37.95 18.86 10.33
C THR A 874 -38.38 20.30 10.06
N GLU A 875 -38.68 21.10 11.10
CA GLU A 875 -39.01 22.52 10.92
C GLU A 875 -37.78 23.38 10.61
N ASP A 876 -38.01 24.55 10.00
CA ASP A 876 -36.94 25.46 9.58
C ASP A 876 -36.43 26.33 10.75
N PHE A 877 -35.13 26.21 11.02
CA PHE A 877 -34.39 27.02 12.00
C PHE A 877 -33.40 27.98 11.32
N SER A 878 -33.52 28.18 10.00
CA SER A 878 -32.71 29.11 9.21
C SER A 878 -32.77 30.54 9.75
N ASN A 879 -31.63 31.24 9.74
CA ASN A 879 -31.54 32.65 10.15
C ASN A 879 -32.06 32.90 11.59
N CYS A 880 -32.07 31.87 12.45
CA CYS A 880 -32.28 31.96 13.89
C CYS A 880 -30.98 31.65 14.65
N LEU A 881 -30.64 32.48 15.63
CA LEU A 881 -29.55 32.29 16.59
C LEU A 881 -29.89 32.99 17.92
N TYR A 882 -29.35 32.46 19.03
CA TYR A 882 -29.38 33.10 20.35
C TYR A 882 -27.97 33.39 20.85
N GLN A 883 -27.76 34.58 21.42
CA GLN A 883 -26.46 35.00 21.95
C GLN A 883 -26.08 34.16 23.17
N ASP A 884 -24.93 33.46 23.10
CA ASP A 884 -24.33 32.88 24.29
C ASP A 884 -23.62 33.97 25.11
N LEU A 885 -24.15 34.30 26.29
CA LEU A 885 -23.59 35.36 27.12
C LEU A 885 -22.20 35.00 27.69
N ARG A 886 -21.83 33.72 27.76
CA ARG A 886 -20.55 33.25 28.36
C ARG A 886 -19.32 33.61 27.50
N ILE A 887 -19.53 34.04 26.25
CA ILE A 887 -18.49 34.39 25.28
C ILE A 887 -18.71 35.82 24.77
N PRO A 888 -17.66 36.65 24.62
CA PRO A 888 -17.78 37.96 23.97
C PRO A 888 -18.31 37.86 22.53
N LEU A 889 -19.39 38.59 22.23
CA LEU A 889 -20.08 38.51 20.95
C LEU A 889 -19.24 39.13 19.82
N SER A 890 -18.96 38.34 18.78
CA SER A 890 -18.25 38.80 17.58
C SER A 890 -19.23 39.14 16.45
N PRO A 891 -18.90 40.07 15.52
CA PRO A 891 -19.72 40.31 14.33
C PRO A 891 -19.98 39.06 13.49
N VAL A 892 -19.04 38.10 13.45
CA VAL A 892 -19.18 36.83 12.72
C VAL A 892 -20.17 35.86 13.39
N HIS A 893 -20.68 36.18 14.58
CA HIS A 893 -21.71 35.40 15.28
C HIS A 893 -23.15 35.90 15.02
N LYS A 894 -23.33 37.02 14.30
CA LYS A 894 -24.65 37.63 14.07
C LYS A 894 -25.31 37.11 12.79
N CYS A 895 -26.63 36.91 12.79
CA CYS A 895 -27.38 36.52 11.59
C CYS A 895 -27.18 37.54 10.45
N SER A 896 -27.09 38.84 10.76
CA SER A 896 -26.79 39.90 9.77
C SER A 896 -25.47 39.70 9.01
N PHE A 897 -24.49 38.98 9.56
CA PHE A 897 -23.25 38.65 8.84
C PHE A 897 -23.50 37.67 7.68
N TYR A 898 -24.34 36.66 7.88
CA TYR A 898 -24.64 35.61 6.90
C TYR A 898 -25.86 35.92 6.01
N LYS A 899 -26.78 36.78 6.47
CA LYS A 899 -28.00 37.17 5.75
C LYS A 899 -27.68 37.67 4.35
N ASN A 900 -28.19 36.98 3.32
CA ASN A 900 -27.92 37.22 1.90
C ASN A 900 -26.43 37.16 1.51
N ASN A 901 -25.61 36.32 2.17
CA ASN A 901 -24.20 36.12 1.84
C ASN A 901 -24.00 34.93 0.87
N ALA A 902 -24.03 35.20 -0.43
CA ALA A 902 -23.92 34.20 -1.49
C ALA A 902 -22.56 33.45 -1.59
N LYS A 903 -21.62 33.68 -0.65
CA LYS A 903 -20.30 33.01 -0.62
C LYS A 903 -20.05 32.15 0.62
N LEU A 904 -20.79 32.37 1.72
CA LEU A 904 -20.54 31.71 2.99
C LEU A 904 -21.78 31.79 3.88
N SER A 905 -22.12 30.67 4.49
CA SER A 905 -23.20 30.48 5.47
C SER A 905 -22.61 30.05 6.82
N TYR A 906 -23.46 29.56 7.73
CA TYR A 906 -23.06 28.87 8.95
C TYR A 906 -23.74 27.51 9.06
N GLY A 907 -23.11 26.58 9.78
CA GLY A 907 -23.70 25.31 10.19
C GLY A 907 -23.59 25.14 11.71
N PHE A 908 -24.32 24.19 12.26
CA PHE A 908 -24.30 23.84 13.69
C PHE A 908 -23.55 22.51 13.91
N LEU A 909 -22.72 22.42 14.95
CA LEU A 909 -21.97 21.18 15.23
C LEU A 909 -22.79 20.15 16.02
N SER A 910 -23.57 20.59 17.01
CA SER A 910 -24.67 19.83 17.60
C SER A 910 -25.98 20.18 16.88
N PRO A 911 -26.75 19.21 16.36
CA PRO A 911 -27.91 19.49 15.50
C PRO A 911 -29.12 20.04 16.27
N PRO A 912 -29.70 21.19 15.88
CA PRO A 912 -30.96 21.69 16.46
C PRO A 912 -32.19 20.81 16.20
N GLN A 913 -32.12 19.93 15.20
CA GLN A 913 -33.16 18.94 14.90
C GLN A 913 -33.30 17.86 15.98
N LEU A 914 -32.24 17.57 16.73
CA LEU A 914 -32.25 16.57 17.79
C LEU A 914 -32.85 17.18 19.06
N HIS A 915 -33.95 16.63 19.55
CA HIS A 915 -34.45 16.96 20.88
C HIS A 915 -34.89 15.70 21.63
N LYS A 916 -34.21 15.41 22.75
CA LYS A 916 -34.61 14.34 23.66
C LYS A 916 -35.96 14.66 24.30
N GLY A 917 -36.95 13.78 24.13
CA GLY A 917 -38.24 13.86 24.85
C GLY A 917 -39.18 15.03 24.50
N SER A 918 -38.96 15.77 23.40
CA SER A 918 -39.90 16.79 22.90
C SER A 918 -39.89 16.84 21.37
N SER A 919 -41.02 17.17 20.76
CA SER A 919 -41.18 17.33 19.31
C SER A 919 -41.02 18.80 18.89
N GLN A 920 -39.92 19.43 19.31
CA GLN A 920 -39.62 20.85 19.06
C GLN A 920 -38.12 21.05 18.81
N VAL A 921 -37.74 22.14 18.13
CA VAL A 921 -36.33 22.51 17.94
C VAL A 921 -35.64 22.74 19.29
N TYR A 922 -34.45 22.16 19.50
CA TYR A 922 -33.71 22.33 20.74
C TYR A 922 -32.93 23.66 20.77
N SER A 923 -33.51 24.67 21.41
CA SER A 923 -33.06 26.07 21.36
C SER A 923 -31.63 26.34 21.86
N GLU A 924 -31.05 25.49 22.71
CA GLU A 924 -29.64 25.62 23.13
C GLU A 924 -28.65 25.18 22.04
N ALA A 925 -29.08 24.44 21.01
CA ALA A 925 -28.28 24.21 19.82
C ALA A 925 -28.20 25.46 18.93
N LEU A 926 -29.14 26.41 19.07
CA LEU A 926 -29.15 27.67 18.31
C LEU A 926 -28.20 28.75 18.90
N LEU A 927 -27.37 28.38 19.88
CA LEU A 927 -26.39 29.29 20.49
C LEU A 927 -25.28 29.70 19.50
N THR A 928 -24.85 30.96 19.58
CA THR A 928 -23.69 31.50 18.82
C THR A 928 -22.37 30.77 19.07
N THR A 929 -22.30 29.91 20.08
CA THR A 929 -21.15 29.07 20.44
C THR A 929 -21.19 27.66 19.86
N ASN A 930 -22.27 27.28 19.16
CA ASN A 930 -22.42 26.01 18.46
C ASN A 930 -22.25 26.16 16.92
N ILE A 931 -22.09 27.39 16.40
CA ILE A 931 -21.97 27.64 14.96
C ILE A 931 -20.53 27.56 14.45
N VAL A 932 -20.39 27.18 13.18
CA VAL A 932 -19.14 27.15 12.40
C VAL A 932 -19.37 27.73 11.00
N PRO A 933 -18.41 28.46 10.39
CA PRO A 933 -18.53 28.97 9.03
C PRO A 933 -18.61 27.83 8.00
N MET A 934 -19.64 27.82 7.15
CA MET A 934 -19.96 26.68 6.27
C MET A 934 -20.40 27.13 4.87
N TYR A 935 -19.86 26.55 3.79
CA TYR A 935 -20.31 26.82 2.42
C TYR A 935 -21.69 26.18 2.16
N GLN A 936 -22.55 26.85 1.41
CA GLN A 936 -23.93 26.40 1.12
C GLN A 936 -24.01 25.01 0.44
N SER A 937 -23.03 24.69 -0.40
CA SER A 937 -22.87 23.36 -1.03
C SER A 937 -22.56 22.26 -0.01
N PHE A 938 -21.72 22.55 0.99
CA PHE A 938 -21.42 21.63 2.08
C PHE A 938 -22.57 21.50 3.09
N GLN A 939 -23.42 22.52 3.25
CA GLN A 939 -24.64 22.41 4.06
C GLN A 939 -25.53 21.24 3.59
N VAL A 940 -25.56 20.90 2.29
CA VAL A 940 -26.30 19.73 1.77
C VAL A 940 -25.77 18.43 2.40
N ILE A 941 -24.45 18.22 2.36
CA ILE A 941 -23.78 17.06 2.98
C ILE A 941 -24.08 17.02 4.49
N TRP A 942 -23.96 18.17 5.16
CA TRP A 942 -24.14 18.29 6.59
C TRP A 942 -25.59 18.03 7.04
N HIS A 943 -26.57 18.52 6.27
CA HIS A 943 -28.00 18.35 6.55
C HIS A 943 -28.44 16.91 6.30
N TYR A 944 -28.02 16.27 5.19
CA TYR A 944 -28.33 14.86 4.94
C TYR A 944 -27.70 13.93 6.01
N LEU A 945 -26.48 14.25 6.44
CA LEU A 945 -25.81 13.51 7.52
C LEU A 945 -26.58 13.62 8.84
N HIS A 946 -26.89 14.82 9.31
CA HIS A 946 -27.55 15.01 10.61
C HIS A 946 -29.06 14.68 10.60
N GLY A 947 -29.76 14.94 9.50
CA GLY A 947 -31.20 14.73 9.35
C GLY A 947 -31.60 13.37 8.76
N THR A 948 -30.66 12.47 8.47
CA THR A 948 -30.97 11.12 7.98
C THR A 948 -29.96 10.08 8.45
N LEU A 949 -28.66 10.25 8.18
CA LEU A 949 -27.67 9.21 8.46
C LEU A 949 -27.40 9.01 9.96
N LEU A 950 -27.34 10.08 10.76
CA LEU A 950 -27.14 9.95 12.22
C LEU A 950 -28.32 9.24 12.91
N GLN A 951 -29.56 9.43 12.43
CA GLN A 951 -30.72 8.68 12.92
C GLN A 951 -30.59 7.20 12.56
N LYS A 952 -30.37 6.88 11.27
CA LYS A 952 -30.12 5.51 10.77
C LYS A 952 -29.05 4.79 11.59
N TYR A 953 -27.90 5.44 11.80
CA TYR A 953 -26.82 4.86 12.61
C TYR A 953 -27.19 4.68 14.09
N ALA A 954 -27.98 5.58 14.70
CA ALA A 954 -28.46 5.41 16.08
C ALA A 954 -29.49 4.26 16.21
N GLU A 955 -30.34 4.07 15.20
CA GLU A 955 -31.28 2.94 15.13
C GLU A 955 -30.56 1.59 14.95
N GLU A 956 -29.59 1.52 14.03
CA GLU A 956 -28.77 0.33 13.75
C GLU A 956 -27.85 -0.06 14.93
N ARG A 957 -27.29 0.93 15.64
CA ARG A 957 -26.24 0.74 16.66
C ARG A 957 -26.70 0.79 18.11
N ASN A 958 -28.01 0.93 18.34
CA ASN A 958 -28.64 1.07 19.66
C ASN A 958 -28.15 2.31 20.44
N GLY A 959 -28.15 3.45 19.74
CA GLY A 959 -27.62 4.73 20.19
C GLY A 959 -26.20 5.01 19.68
N LEU A 960 -25.84 6.28 19.62
CA LEU A 960 -24.62 6.77 19.00
C LEU A 960 -24.06 7.98 19.76
N ASN A 961 -22.85 7.88 20.32
CA ASN A 961 -22.10 9.07 20.74
C ASN A 961 -21.43 9.69 19.52
N VAL A 962 -21.47 11.02 19.44
CA VAL A 962 -20.92 11.81 18.33
C VAL A 962 -19.93 12.83 18.89
N VAL A 963 -18.82 13.03 18.19
CA VAL A 963 -17.94 14.19 18.35
C VAL A 963 -17.74 14.83 16.98
N SER A 964 -18.02 16.12 16.85
CA SER A 964 -17.93 16.86 15.57
C SER A 964 -17.16 18.18 15.73
N GLY A 965 -16.44 18.61 14.70
CA GLY A 965 -15.72 19.89 14.74
C GLY A 965 -15.02 20.32 13.45
N PRO A 966 -14.55 21.57 13.37
CA PRO A 966 -13.81 22.11 12.24
C PRO A 966 -12.37 21.55 12.18
N VAL A 967 -11.77 21.60 10.99
CA VAL A 967 -10.38 21.20 10.74
C VAL A 967 -9.65 22.29 9.94
N PHE A 968 -8.40 22.56 10.32
CA PHE A 968 -7.53 23.53 9.66
C PHE A 968 -6.21 22.84 9.34
N ASP A 969 -5.97 22.61 8.06
CA ASP A 969 -4.84 21.89 7.45
C ASP A 969 -4.60 22.56 6.08
N SER A 970 -4.13 23.80 6.14
CA SER A 970 -4.04 24.73 5.01
C SER A 970 -2.76 24.53 4.20
N ASP A 971 -1.70 24.06 4.84
CA ASP A 971 -0.47 23.57 4.23
C ASP A 971 -0.51 22.09 3.82
N TYR A 972 -1.69 21.45 3.96
CA TYR A 972 -2.01 20.09 3.49
C TYR A 972 -1.02 19.01 3.97
N ASP A 973 -0.51 19.20 5.18
CA ASP A 973 0.49 18.39 5.86
C ASP A 973 -0.12 17.24 6.70
N GLY A 974 -1.44 17.25 6.90
CA GLY A 974 -2.18 16.23 7.64
C GLY A 974 -2.23 16.45 9.16
N ARG A 975 -1.78 17.60 9.65
CA ARG A 975 -1.82 18.01 11.06
C ARG A 975 -2.65 19.29 11.22
N TYR A 976 -2.78 19.75 12.46
CA TYR A 976 -3.42 21.03 12.75
C TYR A 976 -2.51 22.21 12.37
N ASP A 977 -3.06 23.17 11.63
CA ASP A 977 -2.42 24.45 11.31
C ASP A 977 -1.92 25.16 12.59
N SER A 978 -0.73 25.77 12.52
CA SER A 978 -0.25 26.62 13.61
C SER A 978 -1.05 27.93 13.71
N LEU A 979 -1.10 28.58 14.89
CA LEU A 979 -1.78 29.87 15.05
C LEU A 979 -1.21 30.99 14.15
N GLU A 980 0.01 30.84 13.64
CA GLU A 980 0.56 31.71 12.60
C GLU A 980 -0.02 31.35 11.22
N THR A 981 -0.02 30.06 10.86
CA THR A 981 -0.64 29.54 9.62
C THR A 981 -2.13 29.92 9.52
N LEU A 982 -2.88 29.82 10.61
CA LEU A 982 -4.29 30.20 10.69
C LEU A 982 -4.50 31.70 10.38
N LYS A 983 -3.64 32.58 10.89
CA LYS A 983 -3.70 34.03 10.64
C LYS A 983 -3.31 34.39 9.21
N GLN A 984 -2.42 33.62 8.59
CA GLN A 984 -2.06 33.80 7.18
C GLN A 984 -3.18 33.33 6.22
N ASN A 985 -4.05 32.40 6.65
CA ASN A 985 -5.13 31.82 5.85
C ASN A 985 -6.54 32.38 6.17
N SER A 986 -6.63 33.38 7.05
CA SER A 986 -7.90 34.06 7.33
C SER A 986 -8.39 34.87 6.10
N LYS A 987 -9.71 35.04 5.97
CA LYS A 987 -10.34 35.68 4.80
C LYS A 987 -11.18 36.87 5.23
N ILE A 988 -11.01 38.01 4.56
CA ILE A 988 -11.80 39.21 4.81
C ILE A 988 -13.13 39.12 4.04
N ILE A 989 -14.24 38.97 4.78
CA ILE A 989 -15.60 38.88 4.24
C ILE A 989 -16.46 39.94 4.95
N ARG A 990 -17.18 40.78 4.19
CA ARG A 990 -18.00 41.90 4.73
C ARG A 990 -17.24 42.80 5.75
N LYS A 991 -15.94 43.01 5.52
CA LYS A 991 -15.00 43.75 6.41
C LYS A 991 -14.72 43.09 7.77
N GLN A 992 -15.10 41.83 7.96
CA GLN A 992 -14.70 41.01 9.12
C GLN A 992 -13.64 39.99 8.70
N GLU A 993 -12.76 39.66 9.62
CA GLU A 993 -11.82 38.55 9.46
C GLU A 993 -12.52 37.23 9.81
N VAL A 994 -12.46 36.25 8.92
CA VAL A 994 -13.10 34.93 9.09
C VAL A 994 -12.11 33.83 8.76
N LEU A 995 -11.86 32.96 9.73
CA LEU A 995 -11.20 31.67 9.49
C LEU A 995 -12.26 30.67 8.99
N ILE A 996 -12.04 30.04 7.84
CA ILE A 996 -12.98 29.06 7.26
C ILE A 996 -12.32 27.67 7.33
N PRO A 997 -12.99 26.64 7.88
CA PRO A 997 -12.44 25.29 7.94
C PRO A 997 -12.05 24.74 6.55
N THR A 998 -10.98 23.95 6.51
CA THR A 998 -10.55 23.21 5.31
C THR A 998 -11.32 21.90 5.16
N HIS A 999 -11.67 21.28 6.29
CA HIS A 999 -12.48 20.06 6.39
C HIS A 999 -13.37 20.17 7.64
N PHE A 1000 -14.33 19.25 7.79
CA PHE A 1000 -15.02 18.98 9.04
C PHE A 1000 -14.79 17.52 9.45
N PHE A 1001 -14.45 17.30 10.71
CA PHE A 1001 -14.32 15.95 11.26
C PHE A 1001 -15.59 15.53 11.97
N ILE A 1002 -15.90 14.23 11.90
CA ILE A 1002 -16.89 13.57 12.74
C ILE A 1002 -16.30 12.24 13.22
N VAL A 1003 -16.44 11.95 14.52
CA VAL A 1003 -16.19 10.65 15.14
C VAL A 1003 -17.51 10.14 15.71
N LEU A 1004 -18.02 9.06 15.15
CA LEU A 1004 -19.16 8.30 15.65
C LEU A 1004 -18.64 7.16 16.53
N THR A 1005 -19.31 6.88 17.65
CA THR A 1005 -18.94 5.77 18.55
C THR A 1005 -20.17 5.10 19.12
N SER A 1006 -20.26 3.78 18.98
CA SER A 1006 -21.24 2.92 19.64
C SER A 1006 -20.53 1.75 20.33
N CYS A 1007 -21.27 0.75 20.79
CA CYS A 1007 -20.70 -0.49 21.31
C CYS A 1007 -20.57 -1.53 20.18
N LYS A 1008 -19.58 -2.44 20.26
CA LYS A 1008 -19.55 -3.65 19.40
C LYS A 1008 -20.69 -4.63 19.71
N ASN A 1009 -21.16 -4.66 20.95
CA ASN A 1009 -22.34 -5.40 21.37
C ASN A 1009 -23.55 -4.46 21.35
N THR A 1010 -24.40 -4.57 20.33
CA THR A 1010 -25.57 -3.69 20.12
C THR A 1010 -26.72 -3.90 21.13
N SER A 1011 -26.59 -4.81 22.10
CA SER A 1011 -27.47 -4.84 23.28
C SER A 1011 -27.10 -3.80 24.34
N GLN A 1012 -25.87 -3.27 24.32
CA GLN A 1012 -25.41 -2.16 25.15
C GLN A 1012 -25.73 -0.81 24.46
N THR A 1013 -25.78 0.28 25.22
CA THR A 1013 -25.86 1.66 24.70
C THR A 1013 -24.52 2.38 24.87
N PRO A 1014 -24.22 3.47 24.12
CA PRO A 1014 -22.94 4.19 24.17
C PRO A 1014 -22.41 4.50 25.58
N LEU A 1015 -23.32 4.73 26.53
CA LEU A 1015 -23.01 5.07 27.93
C LEU A 1015 -22.50 3.89 28.79
N GLN A 1016 -22.53 2.67 28.25
CA GLN A 1016 -22.28 1.42 28.98
C GLN A 1016 -21.36 0.43 28.24
N CYS A 1017 -20.80 0.80 27.08
CA CYS A 1017 -20.00 -0.11 26.26
C CYS A 1017 -18.81 -0.73 27.00
N GLU A 1018 -18.68 -2.05 26.94
CA GLU A 1018 -17.44 -2.77 27.29
C GLU A 1018 -16.40 -2.60 26.17
N ASN A 1019 -16.81 -2.82 24.92
CA ASN A 1019 -15.98 -2.67 23.73
C ASN A 1019 -16.59 -1.64 22.77
N LEU A 1020 -15.79 -0.68 22.32
CA LEU A 1020 -16.22 0.40 21.41
C LEU A 1020 -16.18 -0.04 19.94
N ASP A 1021 -17.13 0.47 19.16
CA ASP A 1021 -17.15 0.43 17.69
C ASP A 1021 -17.19 1.86 17.12
N PRO A 1022 -16.04 2.40 16.66
CA PRO A 1022 -15.95 3.75 16.14
C PRO A 1022 -15.93 3.82 14.61
N LEU A 1023 -16.47 4.91 14.08
CA LEU A 1023 -16.42 5.27 12.66
C LEU A 1023 -16.13 6.76 12.53
N ALA A 1024 -15.01 7.12 11.87
CA ALA A 1024 -14.56 8.50 11.75
C ALA A 1024 -14.47 8.96 10.28
N PHE A 1025 -14.65 10.27 10.07
CA PHE A 1025 -14.64 10.94 8.77
C PHE A 1025 -13.88 12.27 8.84
N ILE A 1026 -13.22 12.65 7.75
CA ILE A 1026 -12.63 13.98 7.54
C ILE A 1026 -13.15 14.52 6.19
N LEU A 1027 -14.27 15.23 6.23
CA LEU A 1027 -15.03 15.63 5.04
C LEU A 1027 -14.50 16.95 4.45
N PRO A 1028 -14.13 17.03 3.16
CA PRO A 1028 -13.54 18.22 2.57
C PRO A 1028 -14.55 19.37 2.47
N HIS A 1029 -14.22 20.52 3.06
CA HIS A 1029 -15.11 21.66 3.13
C HIS A 1029 -14.99 22.53 1.88
N ARG A 1030 -15.63 22.08 0.79
CA ARG A 1030 -15.53 22.67 -0.55
C ARG A 1030 -16.64 23.68 -0.85
N THR A 1031 -16.36 24.56 -1.81
CA THR A 1031 -17.32 25.52 -2.39
C THR A 1031 -18.35 24.89 -3.32
N ASP A 1032 -18.13 23.66 -3.76
CA ASP A 1032 -18.96 22.92 -4.71
C ASP A 1032 -18.88 21.41 -4.44
N ASN A 1033 -19.94 20.70 -4.86
CA ASN A 1033 -20.03 19.24 -4.78
C ASN A 1033 -19.67 18.60 -6.13
N SER A 1034 -18.78 19.22 -6.92
CA SER A 1034 -18.35 18.66 -8.23
C SER A 1034 -17.64 17.31 -8.08
N GLU A 1035 -17.01 17.09 -6.92
CA GLU A 1035 -16.42 15.80 -6.54
C GLU A 1035 -17.41 14.63 -6.58
N SER A 1036 -18.67 14.89 -6.25
CA SER A 1036 -19.74 13.90 -6.19
C SER A 1036 -20.49 13.74 -7.50
N CYS A 1037 -20.22 14.59 -8.51
CA CYS A 1037 -20.98 14.69 -9.76
C CYS A 1037 -22.51 14.68 -9.57
N ALA A 1038 -22.99 15.35 -8.51
CA ALA A 1038 -24.35 15.25 -7.97
C ALA A 1038 -25.50 15.71 -8.90
N HIS A 1039 -25.22 16.16 -10.12
CA HIS A 1039 -26.24 16.67 -11.03
C HIS A 1039 -27.16 15.54 -11.52
N GLY A 1040 -28.44 15.63 -11.16
CA GLY A 1040 -29.45 14.61 -11.51
C GLY A 1040 -29.42 13.35 -10.62
N GLN A 1041 -28.64 13.35 -9.54
CA GLN A 1041 -28.60 12.24 -8.57
C GLN A 1041 -29.37 12.58 -7.29
N HIS A 1042 -29.89 11.56 -6.60
CA HIS A 1042 -30.49 11.70 -5.28
C HIS A 1042 -29.41 11.78 -4.19
N GLU A 1043 -29.62 12.61 -3.17
CA GLU A 1043 -28.61 12.91 -2.13
C GLU A 1043 -28.13 11.65 -1.38
N SER A 1044 -29.04 10.71 -1.14
CA SER A 1044 -28.71 9.44 -0.45
C SER A 1044 -27.66 8.57 -1.15
N LEU A 1045 -27.50 8.72 -2.46
CA LEU A 1045 -26.50 7.95 -3.21
C LEU A 1045 -25.11 8.56 -2.99
N TRP A 1046 -24.95 9.82 -3.42
CA TRP A 1046 -23.64 10.44 -3.50
C TRP A 1046 -23.09 10.92 -2.16
N VAL A 1047 -23.94 11.22 -1.17
CA VAL A 1047 -23.47 11.61 0.17
C VAL A 1047 -22.93 10.40 0.94
N GLU A 1048 -23.61 9.23 0.90
CA GLU A 1048 -23.08 8.01 1.52
C GLU A 1048 -21.77 7.57 0.84
N GLU A 1049 -21.65 7.67 -0.49
CA GLU A 1049 -20.39 7.41 -1.21
C GLU A 1049 -19.25 8.37 -0.82
N LEU A 1050 -19.54 9.67 -0.70
CA LEU A 1050 -18.55 10.68 -0.28
C LEU A 1050 -18.04 10.39 1.14
N LEU A 1051 -18.94 10.04 2.07
CA LEU A 1051 -18.57 9.62 3.43
C LEU A 1051 -17.75 8.32 3.42
N LYS A 1052 -18.15 7.29 2.65
CA LYS A 1052 -17.39 6.05 2.49
C LYS A 1052 -15.98 6.31 1.94
N LEU A 1053 -15.81 7.29 1.03
CA LEU A 1053 -14.51 7.67 0.46
C LEU A 1053 -13.60 8.39 1.47
N HIS A 1054 -14.16 9.36 2.21
CA HIS A 1054 -13.49 10.24 3.19
C HIS A 1054 -13.52 9.74 4.65
N ARG A 1055 -13.82 8.45 4.84
CA ARG A 1055 -13.57 7.76 6.12
C ARG A 1055 -12.10 7.86 6.52
N ALA A 1056 -11.83 7.93 7.81
CA ALA A 1056 -10.50 8.12 8.38
C ALA A 1056 -10.29 7.27 9.63
N ARG A 1057 -9.04 7.12 10.07
CA ARG A 1057 -8.70 6.59 11.39
C ARG A 1057 -8.99 7.68 12.43
N ILE A 1058 -9.27 7.31 13.67
CA ILE A 1058 -9.35 8.31 14.76
C ILE A 1058 -7.98 8.96 14.96
N THR A 1059 -6.88 8.23 14.74
CA THR A 1059 -5.52 8.79 14.75
C THR A 1059 -5.33 9.92 13.72
N ASP A 1060 -5.95 9.82 12.53
CA ASP A 1060 -5.90 10.91 11.53
C ASP A 1060 -6.62 12.15 12.05
N VAL A 1061 -7.77 11.96 12.71
CA VAL A 1061 -8.51 13.06 13.38
C VAL A 1061 -7.68 13.66 14.51
N GLU A 1062 -7.01 12.87 15.36
CA GLU A 1062 -6.15 13.39 16.43
C GLU A 1062 -4.98 14.22 15.89
N HIS A 1063 -4.36 13.79 14.78
CA HIS A 1063 -3.29 14.54 14.12
C HIS A 1063 -3.80 15.86 13.53
N ILE A 1064 -4.88 15.83 12.73
CA ILE A 1064 -5.37 16.98 11.97
C ILE A 1064 -6.13 18.02 12.83
N THR A 1065 -6.54 17.64 14.05
CA THR A 1065 -7.24 18.54 15.00
C THR A 1065 -6.41 18.91 16.23
N GLY A 1066 -5.34 18.18 16.54
CA GLY A 1066 -4.60 18.35 17.79
C GLY A 1066 -5.43 17.99 19.03
N LEU A 1067 -6.46 17.15 18.88
CA LEU A 1067 -7.27 16.61 19.97
C LEU A 1067 -6.78 15.21 20.35
N SER A 1068 -7.17 14.74 21.55
CA SER A 1068 -7.04 13.33 21.91
C SER A 1068 -8.28 12.80 22.62
N PHE A 1069 -8.85 11.73 22.09
CA PHE A 1069 -10.12 11.10 22.49
C PHE A 1069 -9.90 9.96 23.50
N TYR A 1070 -10.99 9.53 24.14
CA TYR A 1070 -11.11 8.31 24.96
C TYR A 1070 -10.20 8.21 26.20
N GLN A 1071 -9.60 9.30 26.68
CA GLN A 1071 -8.66 9.29 27.82
C GLN A 1071 -9.29 8.97 29.20
N GLU A 1072 -10.62 8.79 29.29
CA GLU A 1072 -11.31 8.35 30.52
C GLU A 1072 -11.94 6.94 30.36
N ARG A 1073 -11.54 6.17 29.32
CA ARG A 1073 -11.80 4.73 29.21
C ARG A 1073 -10.95 3.91 30.20
N LYS A 1074 -11.31 2.63 30.38
CA LYS A 1074 -10.69 1.71 31.36
C LYS A 1074 -9.70 0.74 30.74
N GLU A 1075 -9.81 0.53 29.43
CA GLU A 1075 -9.02 -0.41 28.65
C GLU A 1075 -7.53 -0.01 28.64
N PRO A 1076 -6.61 -0.98 28.49
CA PRO A 1076 -5.19 -0.69 28.31
C PRO A 1076 -4.93 0.30 27.17
N ILE A 1077 -3.94 1.17 27.34
CA ILE A 1077 -3.68 2.25 26.38
C ILE A 1077 -3.29 1.67 25.00
N SER A 1078 -2.61 0.52 24.94
CA SER A 1078 -2.36 -0.23 23.69
C SER A 1078 -3.64 -0.53 22.90
N ASP A 1079 -4.72 -0.85 23.60
CA ASP A 1079 -5.96 -1.34 23.02
C ASP A 1079 -6.80 -0.15 22.53
N ILE A 1080 -6.73 0.98 23.26
CA ILE A 1080 -7.20 2.28 22.80
C ILE A 1080 -6.39 2.78 21.59
N LEU A 1081 -5.08 2.53 21.51
CA LEU A 1081 -4.27 2.86 20.32
C LEU A 1081 -4.67 1.99 19.12
N LYS A 1082 -4.78 0.66 19.30
CA LYS A 1082 -5.30 -0.27 18.28
C LYS A 1082 -6.65 0.20 17.73
N LEU A 1083 -7.57 0.57 18.63
CA LEU A 1083 -8.89 1.12 18.30
C LEU A 1083 -8.78 2.40 17.46
N LYS A 1084 -7.85 3.31 17.80
CA LYS A 1084 -7.68 4.59 17.08
C LYS A 1084 -7.02 4.44 15.71
N THR A 1085 -6.10 3.47 15.56
CA THR A 1085 -5.46 3.13 14.27
C THR A 1085 -6.36 2.34 13.32
N HIS A 1086 -7.50 1.84 13.79
CA HIS A 1086 -8.44 1.13 12.92
C HIS A 1086 -9.03 2.07 11.85
N LEU A 1087 -9.08 1.59 10.61
CA LEU A 1087 -9.81 2.21 9.51
C LEU A 1087 -10.86 1.18 9.04
N PRO A 1088 -12.16 1.49 9.12
CA PRO A 1088 -13.21 0.59 8.66
C PRO A 1088 -13.06 0.21 7.18
N THR A 1089 -13.32 -1.05 6.87
CA THR A 1089 -13.37 -1.59 5.51
C THR A 1089 -14.82 -1.90 5.15
N PHE A 1090 -15.38 -1.12 4.23
CA PHE A 1090 -16.62 -1.46 3.53
C PHE A 1090 -16.23 -2.30 2.31
N ASN A 1091 -16.84 -3.48 2.12
CA ASN A 1091 -16.69 -4.20 0.86
C ASN A 1091 -17.47 -3.46 -0.25
N GLN A 1092 -17.22 -3.83 -1.51
CA GLN A 1092 -18.11 -3.46 -2.62
C GLN A 1092 -19.23 -4.49 -2.85
N GLU A 1093 -19.30 -5.51 -1.99
CA GLU A 1093 -20.32 -6.56 -2.00
C GLU A 1093 -21.28 -6.43 -0.78
N ASP A 1094 -21.10 -5.39 0.05
CA ASP A 1094 -21.96 -4.96 1.18
C ASP A 1094 -22.61 -3.58 0.88
#